data_AF-A0A2K1KWE5-F1
#
_entry.id   AF-A0A2K1KWE5-F1
#
_cell.length_a   1.000
_cell.length_b   1.000
_cell.length_c   1.000
_cell.angle_alpha   90.00
_cell.angle_beta   90.00
_cell.angle_gamma   90.00
#
_symmetry.space_group_name_H-M   'P 1'
#
loop_
_entity.id
_entity.type
_entity.pdbx_description
1 polymer ?
#
loop_
_entity_poly.entity_id
_entity_poly.type
_entity_poly.pdbx_seq_one_letter_code
_entity_poly.pdbx_strand_id
1 'polypeptide(L)'
;MERLANCQSIASPYITCSKSLGAVQSFNGRASMSPMSLATCAYVCSTGSPPLVLSGLGRANMGRGPGFPSFMRMARSRHLQRRVQSLVSVRGSSFQGEGDDNSGSKHESPESSVFRHSPSHGNNLAAWNKWHTVLPENEGENHPIPASNLFQVIKCSKDRKFKIDYLRESTKGDMKVRPEAFEFGESSLKEVAASLDGSIEEVAKAEAMEAESLLDSLHIPRRFPHGVASRGIFCSRTLSLRSITTIGYDMDYTLIHYNVNAWEGRAYEYGMSNLRSMDYPVDGLKFDPELVVRGLVLDKKMGNLVKADRFGYIKRAMHGTKLLSNREISELYGRELVDLRDEGRWEFLNTLFSISESVMFMQMVERLDEGSLPPEIGPMDYKGLYGVVSKSLFKAHVEGQLKAEIINNPELFVEPDPELPLALLDQREAGKKLLLITNSDYLYTNKMMQYAFDKYLPNGMNWRSLFDMVIVSARKPEFFQKSNPLYEIVTDDGLMRPCFKATPGGLYCGGSALMVEKALGFHGDETMYVGDHIYTDVSMSKVHLRWRTALICRELEKEVKALAYGRDHRAKLIELMNQKEAVGDVFNQLRLALQRRTAGRPAQTDEITNMDERELTENMQKLFVLMSRVDQKIAPMLDADGEYFNQRWGYLSRAGLWDKSHLTRQIEKYADIYTSRVSNFLRYSPFMYFRSQSQSLAHDIDIESSDAEGDELPAMSHGSNSRELERLVESSESITPRRR
;
A
#
# COMPACT_ATOMS: atom_id res chain seq x y z
N MET A 1 58.77 12.75 26.35
CA MET A 1 59.59 13.23 25.22
C MET A 1 59.51 12.18 24.13
N GLU A 2 58.61 12.41 23.16
CA GLU A 2 58.92 12.50 21.71
C GLU A 2 59.37 11.18 21.06
N ARG A 3 58.87 10.71 19.91
CA ARG A 3 57.73 11.00 19.02
C ARG A 3 57.80 9.87 17.97
N LEU A 4 56.64 9.32 17.57
CA LEU A 4 56.32 8.73 16.25
C LEU A 4 57.10 7.44 15.81
N ALA A 5 56.57 6.49 15.05
CA ALA A 5 55.25 6.18 14.49
C ALA A 5 55.32 4.80 13.77
N ASN A 6 54.13 4.24 13.50
CA ASN A 6 53.74 3.38 12.37
C ASN A 6 53.57 1.85 12.54
N CYS A 7 52.39 1.45 12.02
CA CYS A 7 51.90 0.14 11.53
C CYS A 7 51.09 -0.78 12.47
N GLN A 8 49.74 -0.63 12.38
CA GLN A 8 48.71 -1.61 11.97
C GLN A 8 49.00 -3.12 12.23
N SER A 9 48.09 -3.96 12.75
CA SER A 9 46.70 -4.27 12.36
C SER A 9 46.12 -5.26 13.41
N ILE A 10 44.90 -5.09 13.94
CA ILE A 10 43.59 -5.62 13.49
C ILE A 10 43.63 -7.08 12.99
N ALA A 11 43.08 -7.99 13.81
CA ALA A 11 42.68 -9.34 13.40
C ALA A 11 41.20 -9.56 13.75
N SER A 12 40.38 -9.76 12.73
CA SER A 12 39.02 -10.33 12.80
C SER A 12 38.95 -11.45 11.74
N PRO A 13 38.40 -12.64 12.05
CA PRO A 13 38.51 -13.78 11.16
C PRO A 13 37.28 -13.94 10.25
N TYR A 14 37.51 -13.90 8.94
CA TYR A 14 36.72 -14.63 7.95
C TYR A 14 37.69 -15.31 6.99
N ILE A 15 37.79 -16.64 7.04
CA ILE A 15 38.46 -17.46 6.02
C ILE A 15 37.39 -18.31 5.32
N THR A 16 37.23 -18.05 4.03
CA THR A 16 36.60 -18.90 3.03
C THR A 16 37.46 -20.15 2.79
N CYS A 17 36.89 -21.34 2.93
CA CYS A 17 37.56 -22.60 2.63
C CYS A 17 37.31 -23.01 1.17
N SER A 18 38.37 -23.00 0.37
CA SER A 18 38.53 -23.82 -0.82
C SER A 18 39.70 -24.75 -0.58
N LYS A 19 39.54 -26.06 -0.84
CA LYS A 19 40.53 -26.90 -1.54
C LYS A 19 40.14 -28.38 -1.62
N SER A 20 40.61 -28.92 -2.72
CA SER A 20 40.71 -30.29 -3.22
C SER A 20 41.55 -31.26 -2.37
N LEU A 21 41.18 -32.55 -2.48
CA LEU A 21 41.98 -33.78 -2.55
C LEU A 21 43.06 -34.10 -1.49
N GLY A 22 42.89 -35.26 -0.83
CA GLY A 22 44.00 -36.16 -0.50
C GLY A 22 43.93 -36.91 0.85
N ALA A 23 44.02 -38.25 0.77
CA ALA A 23 44.51 -39.21 1.78
C ALA A 23 43.54 -39.82 2.84
N VAL A 24 42.94 -40.94 2.44
CA VAL A 24 42.94 -42.28 3.08
C VAL A 24 43.50 -42.41 4.52
N GLN A 25 42.65 -42.90 5.44
CA GLN A 25 42.97 -44.04 6.32
C GLN A 25 41.72 -44.62 7.00
N SER A 26 41.54 -45.93 6.83
CA SER A 26 40.52 -46.82 7.39
C SER A 26 41.03 -47.57 8.62
N PHE A 27 40.18 -47.88 9.62
CA PHE A 27 39.85 -49.26 10.07
C PHE A 27 38.98 -49.32 11.36
N ASN A 28 37.77 -49.87 11.21
CA ASN A 28 37.00 -50.87 12.00
C ASN A 28 36.87 -50.91 13.54
N GLY A 29 35.61 -51.11 13.98
CA GLY A 29 35.26 -51.92 15.17
C GLY A 29 33.79 -51.90 15.67
N ARG A 30 32.93 -52.80 15.14
CA ARG A 30 31.74 -53.57 15.70
C ARG A 30 30.93 -53.06 16.92
N ALA A 31 29.63 -53.34 17.16
CA ALA A 31 28.44 -53.93 16.48
C ALA A 31 27.23 -53.99 17.49
N SER A 32 25.99 -54.26 16.99
CA SER A 32 24.68 -54.65 17.61
C SER A 32 23.59 -53.54 17.79
N MET A 33 22.64 -53.36 16.84
CA MET A 33 21.29 -53.99 16.57
C MET A 33 20.17 -53.57 17.56
N SER A 34 19.27 -52.57 17.28
CA SER A 34 18.01 -52.50 16.46
C SER A 34 16.72 -53.01 17.16
N PRO A 35 15.45 -52.58 16.86
CA PRO A 35 14.97 -51.85 15.65
C PRO A 35 13.80 -50.81 15.79
N MET A 36 13.47 -50.17 14.64
CA MET A 36 12.26 -49.41 14.18
C MET A 36 12.01 -47.99 14.75
N SER A 37 11.61 -46.94 14.01
CA SER A 37 11.20 -46.73 12.60
C SER A 37 11.29 -45.22 12.29
N LEU A 38 11.97 -44.83 11.21
CA LEU A 38 11.94 -43.49 10.59
C LEU A 38 12.26 -43.66 9.10
N ALA A 39 11.46 -43.06 8.22
CA ALA A 39 11.77 -42.95 6.79
C ALA A 39 11.52 -41.52 6.33
N THR A 40 12.62 -40.85 5.95
CA THR A 40 12.63 -39.58 5.22
C THR A 40 13.48 -39.77 3.95
N CYS A 41 13.05 -39.09 2.89
CA CYS A 41 13.65 -38.83 1.57
C CYS A 41 15.18 -38.96 1.40
N ALA A 42 15.63 -39.51 0.26
CA ALA A 42 16.04 -38.73 -0.92
C ALA A 42 16.65 -39.59 -2.07
N TYR A 43 16.25 -39.27 -3.31
CA TYR A 43 16.96 -39.28 -4.62
C TYR A 43 17.97 -40.37 -5.03
N VAL A 44 17.74 -40.97 -6.21
CA VAL A 44 18.77 -41.37 -7.20
C VAL A 44 18.26 -41.16 -8.64
N CYS A 45 19.15 -40.67 -9.51
CA CYS A 45 19.02 -40.49 -10.96
C CYS A 45 19.32 -41.75 -11.79
N SER A 46 18.87 -41.70 -13.05
CA SER A 46 19.52 -42.18 -14.30
C SER A 46 19.12 -43.54 -14.91
N THR A 47 18.73 -43.47 -16.20
CA THR A 47 19.15 -44.28 -17.39
C THR A 47 18.35 -43.71 -18.59
N GLY A 48 18.81 -43.46 -19.83
CA GLY A 48 20.10 -43.57 -20.51
C GLY A 48 19.88 -43.40 -22.05
N SER A 49 20.53 -42.39 -22.65
CA SER A 49 21.26 -42.35 -23.95
C SER A 49 20.55 -42.66 -25.32
N PRO A 50 21.22 -42.50 -26.51
CA PRO A 50 21.06 -41.42 -27.54
C PRO A 50 20.79 -42.04 -28.96
N PRO A 51 21.18 -41.54 -30.18
CA PRO A 51 21.82 -40.30 -30.70
C PRO A 51 21.04 -39.69 -31.93
N LEU A 52 21.41 -38.62 -32.67
CA LEU A 52 22.55 -38.42 -33.59
C LEU A 52 22.41 -37.03 -34.25
N VAL A 53 23.57 -36.43 -34.54
CA VAL A 53 23.81 -35.16 -35.26
C VAL A 53 23.82 -35.40 -36.77
N LEU A 54 23.33 -34.46 -37.60
CA LEU A 54 24.01 -34.00 -38.82
C LEU A 54 23.35 -32.76 -39.46
N SER A 55 24.24 -31.93 -39.96
CA SER A 55 24.17 -30.57 -40.53
C SER A 55 23.64 -30.48 -41.96
N GLY A 56 23.23 -29.27 -42.39
CA GLY A 56 23.50 -28.83 -43.77
C GLY A 56 22.54 -27.83 -44.42
N LEU A 57 22.97 -26.55 -44.45
CA LEU A 57 22.99 -25.62 -45.59
C LEU A 57 21.73 -25.36 -46.46
N GLY A 58 21.46 -24.07 -46.72
CA GLY A 58 20.97 -23.66 -48.04
C GLY A 58 20.08 -22.42 -48.14
N ARG A 59 20.69 -21.31 -48.54
CA ARG A 59 20.15 -20.01 -49.00
C ARG A 59 18.88 -19.98 -49.88
N ALA A 60 18.15 -18.87 -49.68
CA ALA A 60 17.60 -17.91 -50.67
C ALA A 60 16.23 -18.07 -51.35
N ASN A 61 15.52 -16.92 -51.30
CA ASN A 61 14.68 -16.27 -52.31
C ASN A 61 13.16 -16.52 -52.42
N MET A 62 12.46 -15.36 -52.36
CA MET A 62 11.31 -14.90 -53.15
C MET A 62 9.93 -15.58 -52.99
N GLY A 63 8.96 -14.76 -52.54
CA GLY A 63 7.77 -14.49 -53.35
C GLY A 63 6.43 -15.07 -52.88
N ARG A 64 5.47 -14.14 -52.72
CA ARG A 64 4.00 -14.28 -52.90
C ARG A 64 3.21 -15.11 -51.88
N GLY A 65 2.23 -14.47 -51.23
CA GLY A 65 1.02 -15.15 -50.71
C GLY A 65 0.05 -15.50 -51.85
N PRO A 66 -1.25 -15.78 -51.60
CA PRO A 66 -1.95 -16.04 -50.33
C PRO A 66 -2.71 -17.39 -50.33
N GLY A 67 -3.31 -17.78 -49.19
CA GLY A 67 -4.24 -18.93 -49.18
C GLY A 67 -4.73 -19.36 -47.79
N PHE A 68 -5.93 -18.89 -47.43
CA PHE A 68 -6.83 -19.48 -46.43
C PHE A 68 -7.23 -20.92 -46.85
N PRO A 69 -7.61 -21.82 -45.90
CA PRO A 69 -9.02 -21.90 -45.50
C PRO A 69 -9.31 -22.24 -44.03
N SER A 70 -10.46 -21.75 -43.59
CA SER A 70 -11.25 -22.08 -42.40
C SER A 70 -11.63 -23.57 -42.29
N PHE A 71 -11.93 -24.07 -41.08
CA PHE A 71 -13.21 -24.72 -40.78
C PHE A 71 -13.46 -24.92 -39.26
N MET A 72 -14.67 -24.52 -38.84
CA MET A 72 -15.35 -24.80 -37.57
C MET A 72 -15.90 -26.24 -37.52
N ARG A 73 -16.05 -26.80 -36.31
CA ARG A 73 -17.22 -27.62 -35.85
C ARG A 73 -17.16 -27.76 -34.32
N MET A 74 -18.09 -27.15 -33.58
CA MET A 74 -19.35 -27.70 -33.04
C MET A 74 -19.21 -28.81 -31.98
N ALA A 75 -19.75 -28.55 -30.78
CA ALA A 75 -20.53 -29.52 -30.02
C ALA A 75 -21.57 -28.81 -29.12
N ARG A 76 -22.81 -29.26 -29.21
CA ARG A 76 -23.99 -28.89 -28.41
C ARG A 76 -24.07 -29.75 -27.14
N SER A 77 -24.78 -29.28 -26.10
CA SER A 77 -25.73 -30.13 -25.36
C SER A 77 -26.83 -29.30 -24.69
N ARG A 78 -28.03 -29.86 -24.60
CA ARG A 78 -29.30 -29.30 -24.09
C ARG A 78 -29.85 -30.18 -22.96
N HIS A 79 -30.73 -29.56 -22.16
CA HIS A 79 -31.76 -30.11 -21.24
C HIS A 79 -31.30 -30.45 -19.81
N LEU A 80 -32.08 -30.23 -18.73
CA LEU A 80 -33.55 -30.32 -18.56
C LEU A 80 -34.08 -29.43 -17.39
N GLN A 81 -35.40 -29.47 -17.20
CA GLN A 81 -36.33 -28.46 -16.66
C GLN A 81 -36.88 -28.75 -15.23
N ARG A 82 -37.47 -27.69 -14.61
CA ARG A 82 -38.66 -27.63 -13.69
C ARG A 82 -38.51 -27.89 -12.17
N ARG A 83 -38.94 -26.90 -11.38
CA ARG A 83 -40.19 -26.93 -10.57
C ARG A 83 -40.58 -25.54 -10.03
N VAL A 84 -41.84 -25.16 -10.26
CA VAL A 84 -42.58 -24.07 -9.61
C VAL A 84 -43.89 -24.67 -9.08
N GLN A 85 -44.27 -24.27 -7.88
CA GLN A 85 -45.63 -24.20 -7.29
C GLN A 85 -45.41 -23.74 -5.84
N SER A 86 -46.22 -22.93 -5.16
CA SER A 86 -47.39 -22.07 -5.38
C SER A 86 -47.94 -21.85 -3.97
N LEU A 87 -48.43 -20.65 -3.61
CA LEU A 87 -49.59 -20.50 -2.72
C LEU A 87 -50.05 -19.04 -2.71
N VAL A 88 -51.33 -18.86 -3.05
CA VAL A 88 -52.13 -17.64 -2.99
C VAL A 88 -53.22 -17.88 -1.95
N SER A 89 -53.50 -16.89 -1.09
CA SER A 89 -54.83 -16.58 -0.50
C SER A 89 -54.66 -15.43 0.51
N VAL A 90 -55.54 -14.46 0.80
CA VAL A 90 -56.82 -13.92 0.28
C VAL A 90 -57.30 -12.89 1.34
N ARG A 91 -57.92 -11.76 0.90
CA ARG A 91 -58.85 -10.82 1.62
C ARG A 91 -58.31 -10.07 2.86
N GLY A 92 -58.69 -8.81 3.14
CA GLY A 92 -59.66 -7.89 2.54
C GLY A 92 -59.90 -6.66 3.44
N SER A 93 -60.79 -5.76 3.00
CA SER A 93 -61.52 -4.69 3.75
C SER A 93 -60.69 -3.52 4.32
N SER A 94 -60.79 -2.26 3.85
CA SER A 94 -61.89 -1.27 3.79
C SER A 94 -61.88 -0.27 4.96
N PHE A 95 -61.92 1.03 4.66
CA PHE A 95 -62.39 2.25 5.40
C PHE A 95 -61.51 3.43 4.94
N GLN A 96 -61.92 4.45 4.16
CA GLN A 96 -63.01 5.45 4.19
C GLN A 96 -62.99 6.41 5.40
N GLY A 97 -62.95 7.72 5.09
CA GLY A 97 -63.05 8.88 6.00
C GLY A 97 -62.00 9.95 5.63
N GLU A 98 -62.18 10.78 4.59
CA GLU A 98 -63.01 12.00 4.51
C GLU A 98 -62.71 13.09 5.56
N GLY A 99 -62.61 14.33 5.06
CA GLY A 99 -62.89 15.57 5.78
C GLY A 99 -61.63 16.37 6.15
N ASP A 100 -61.12 17.25 5.29
CA ASP A 100 -61.65 18.57 4.91
C ASP A 100 -61.10 19.70 5.78
N ASP A 101 -60.67 20.75 5.05
CA ASP A 101 -60.89 22.16 5.36
C ASP A 101 -60.12 22.81 6.52
N ASN A 102 -59.67 24.06 6.43
CA ASN A 102 -59.55 25.06 5.36
C ASN A 102 -58.85 26.27 6.02
N SER A 103 -58.56 27.29 5.21
CA SER A 103 -58.13 28.67 5.57
C SER A 103 -56.65 28.81 5.96
N GLY A 104 -55.79 29.48 5.19
CA GLY A 104 -56.00 30.75 4.47
C GLY A 104 -55.82 31.89 5.48
N SER A 105 -54.96 32.90 5.31
CA SER A 105 -54.37 33.46 4.11
C SER A 105 -53.46 34.64 4.51
N LYS A 106 -52.64 35.11 3.54
CA LYS A 106 -52.09 36.47 3.35
C LYS A 106 -50.84 36.83 4.18
N HIS A 107 -49.68 36.87 3.53
CA HIS A 107 -49.11 37.97 2.72
C HIS A 107 -48.41 39.03 3.59
N GLU A 108 -47.09 39.09 3.52
CA GLU A 108 -46.32 40.26 3.06
C GLU A 108 -44.80 40.00 3.22
N SER A 109 -44.09 40.13 2.11
CA SER A 109 -42.63 40.39 2.04
C SER A 109 -42.47 41.92 1.87
N PRO A 110 -41.38 42.57 2.34
CA PRO A 110 -40.10 42.49 1.61
C PRO A 110 -38.79 42.70 2.42
N GLU A 111 -37.69 42.29 1.76
CA GLU A 111 -36.35 42.90 1.73
C GLU A 111 -35.38 42.94 2.95
N SER A 112 -34.28 42.20 2.74
CA SER A 112 -32.87 42.53 3.02
C SER A 112 -32.43 43.01 4.41
N SER A 113 -31.65 42.18 5.11
CA SER A 113 -30.34 42.58 5.63
C SER A 113 -29.52 41.38 6.09
N VAL A 114 -28.27 41.37 5.65
CA VAL A 114 -27.19 40.46 6.04
C VAL A 114 -26.80 40.77 7.48
N PHE A 115 -26.98 39.85 8.44
CA PHE A 115 -26.17 39.82 9.66
C PHE A 115 -26.03 38.40 10.23
N ARG A 116 -24.78 38.13 10.62
CA ARG A 116 -24.27 36.88 11.20
C ARG A 116 -25.14 36.39 12.38
N HIS A 117 -25.48 35.10 12.39
CA HIS A 117 -25.91 34.41 13.59
C HIS A 117 -24.88 33.36 13.99
N SER A 118 -24.25 33.61 15.14
CA SER A 118 -23.52 32.65 15.94
C SER A 118 -24.42 31.45 16.26
N PRO A 119 -23.95 30.20 16.16
CA PRO A 119 -24.77 29.06 16.56
C PRO A 119 -24.90 29.05 18.09
N SER A 120 -26.15 29.15 18.52
CA SER A 120 -26.63 29.07 19.89
C SER A 120 -26.08 27.82 20.61
N HIS A 121 -25.46 28.03 21.77
CA HIS A 121 -24.99 27.01 22.73
C HIS A 121 -26.09 26.12 23.36
N GLY A 122 -27.32 26.12 22.83
CA GLY A 122 -28.49 25.50 23.46
C GLY A 122 -28.74 24.02 23.13
N ASN A 123 -28.29 23.53 21.96
CA ASN A 123 -28.63 22.16 21.50
C ASN A 123 -27.59 21.08 21.85
N ASN A 124 -26.37 21.44 22.24
CA ASN A 124 -25.30 20.47 22.51
C ASN A 124 -25.49 19.72 23.84
N LEU A 125 -26.15 20.32 24.82
CA LEU A 125 -26.38 19.68 26.13
C LEU A 125 -27.46 18.60 26.07
N ALA A 126 -28.48 18.74 25.21
CA ALA A 126 -29.61 17.80 25.17
C ALA A 126 -29.21 16.42 24.61
N ALA A 127 -28.41 16.39 23.54
CA ALA A 127 -27.86 15.15 22.99
C ALA A 127 -26.92 14.46 23.99
N TRP A 128 -26.03 15.22 24.64
CA TRP A 128 -25.14 14.70 25.68
C TRP A 128 -25.94 14.17 26.89
N ASN A 129 -26.95 14.91 27.34
CA ASN A 129 -27.78 14.55 28.49
C ASN A 129 -28.61 13.29 28.25
N LYS A 130 -29.07 13.01 27.02
CA LYS A 130 -29.77 11.75 26.68
C LYS A 130 -28.91 10.52 26.93
N TRP A 131 -27.61 10.59 26.59
CA TRP A 131 -26.63 9.54 26.87
C TRP A 131 -26.18 9.51 28.34
N HIS A 132 -26.34 10.62 29.06
CA HIS A 132 -26.08 10.73 30.50
C HIS A 132 -27.25 10.24 31.37
N THR A 133 -28.50 10.29 30.89
CA THR A 133 -29.72 9.87 31.62
C THR A 133 -29.83 8.37 31.91
N VAL A 134 -28.81 7.57 31.57
CA VAL A 134 -28.68 6.17 32.04
C VAL A 134 -27.96 6.08 33.39
N LEU A 135 -27.49 7.21 33.94
CA LEU A 135 -26.95 7.31 35.31
C LEU A 135 -27.87 8.22 36.14
N PRO A 136 -28.52 7.72 37.21
CA PRO A 136 -29.41 8.55 38.01
C PRO A 136 -28.65 9.65 38.76
N GLU A 137 -29.28 10.82 38.89
CA GLU A 137 -28.88 11.88 39.79
C GLU A 137 -28.99 11.37 41.24
N ASN A 138 -27.89 10.90 41.83
CA ASN A 138 -27.85 10.60 43.26
C ASN A 138 -27.55 11.89 44.05
N GLU A 139 -28.57 12.42 44.73
CA GLU A 139 -28.38 13.22 45.94
C GLU A 139 -27.85 12.30 47.06
N GLY A 140 -26.53 12.07 47.09
CA GLY A 140 -25.89 11.25 48.12
C GLY A 140 -24.38 11.16 47.94
N GLU A 141 -23.65 11.46 49.03
CA GLU A 141 -22.19 11.59 49.20
C GLU A 141 -21.26 11.04 48.10
N ASN A 142 -20.55 11.98 47.47
CA ASN A 142 -19.54 11.83 46.43
C ASN A 142 -18.42 10.82 46.73
N HIS A 143 -18.36 9.76 45.93
CA HIS A 143 -17.10 9.34 45.32
C HIS A 143 -17.34 8.96 43.85
N PRO A 144 -16.86 9.74 42.86
CA PRO A 144 -16.96 9.34 41.47
C PRO A 144 -16.19 8.04 41.27
N ILE A 145 -16.87 7.01 40.76
CA ILE A 145 -16.22 5.78 40.30
C ILE A 145 -15.18 6.19 39.25
N PRO A 146 -13.89 5.85 39.40
CA PRO A 146 -12.89 6.17 38.39
C PRO A 146 -13.32 5.58 37.05
N ALA A 147 -13.28 6.37 35.96
CA ALA A 147 -13.70 5.92 34.61
C ALA A 147 -13.01 4.61 34.16
N SER A 148 -11.83 4.31 34.72
CA SER A 148 -11.10 3.05 34.55
C SER A 148 -11.82 1.80 35.06
N ASN A 149 -12.96 1.93 35.75
CA ASN A 149 -13.74 0.82 36.31
C ASN A 149 -15.07 0.54 35.58
N LEU A 150 -15.48 1.35 34.60
CA LEU A 150 -16.76 1.17 33.88
C LEU A 150 -16.73 0.01 32.87
N PHE A 151 -15.58 -0.18 32.21
CA PHE A 151 -15.41 -1.18 31.17
C PHE A 151 -14.29 -2.15 31.53
N GLN A 152 -14.52 -3.44 31.36
CA GLN A 152 -13.48 -4.46 31.32
C GLN A 152 -13.19 -4.77 29.86
N VAL A 153 -12.00 -4.39 29.39
CA VAL A 153 -11.46 -4.92 28.14
C VAL A 153 -11.23 -6.42 28.35
N ILE A 154 -12.00 -7.26 27.66
CA ILE A 154 -11.79 -8.69 27.71
C ILE A 154 -10.45 -8.96 26.99
N LYS A 155 -9.38 -9.22 27.76
CA LYS A 155 -8.13 -9.78 27.21
C LYS A 155 -8.53 -10.96 26.33
N CYS A 156 -8.11 -10.95 25.05
CA CYS A 156 -8.41 -11.98 24.04
C CYS A 156 -8.39 -13.35 24.70
N SER A 157 -9.58 -13.80 25.12
CA SER A 157 -9.67 -14.92 26.01
C SER A 157 -9.57 -16.13 25.11
N LYS A 158 -8.65 -17.05 25.41
CA LYS A 158 -8.61 -18.38 24.76
C LYS A 158 -9.93 -19.16 24.93
N ASP A 159 -10.86 -18.64 25.72
CA ASP A 159 -12.20 -19.18 25.91
C ASP A 159 -13.08 -18.87 24.68
N ARG A 160 -13.25 -19.89 23.83
CA ARG A 160 -14.11 -19.93 22.62
C ARG A 160 -15.63 -19.79 22.91
N LYS A 161 -16.02 -19.24 24.06
CA LYS A 161 -17.41 -19.21 24.53
C LYS A 161 -18.26 -18.09 23.94
N PHE A 162 -17.67 -17.14 23.21
CA PHE A 162 -18.40 -16.02 22.62
C PHE A 162 -18.85 -16.34 21.20
N LYS A 163 -20.12 -16.02 20.86
CA LYS A 163 -20.60 -16.05 19.48
C LYS A 163 -19.91 -14.93 18.71
N ILE A 164 -19.14 -15.31 17.71
CA ILE A 164 -18.42 -14.40 16.83
C ILE A 164 -19.26 -14.24 15.55
N ASP A 165 -19.36 -13.03 15.02
CA ASP A 165 -20.05 -12.73 13.76
C ASP A 165 -19.25 -13.19 12.53
N TYR A 166 -19.81 -12.97 11.33
CA TYR A 166 -19.16 -13.33 10.07
C TYR A 166 -17.85 -12.56 9.81
N LEU A 167 -17.65 -11.40 10.46
CA LEU A 167 -16.46 -10.55 10.40
C LEU A 167 -15.40 -10.90 11.44
N ARG A 168 -15.62 -11.98 12.20
CA ARG A 168 -14.81 -12.41 13.33
C ARG A 168 -14.86 -11.46 14.54
N GLU A 169 -15.90 -10.64 14.66
CA GLU A 169 -16.15 -9.77 15.81
C GLU A 169 -17.00 -10.48 16.87
N SER A 170 -16.74 -10.20 18.16
CA SER A 170 -17.68 -10.64 19.20
C SER A 170 -19.02 -9.94 18.98
N THR A 171 -20.11 -10.71 18.87
CA THR A 171 -21.49 -10.18 18.74
C THR A 171 -21.95 -9.36 19.96
N LYS A 172 -21.18 -9.35 21.04
CA LYS A 172 -21.40 -8.53 22.24
C LYS A 172 -20.42 -7.35 22.36
N GLY A 173 -19.55 -7.13 21.36
CA GLY A 173 -18.33 -6.35 21.54
C GLY A 173 -17.34 -7.02 22.49
N ASP A 174 -16.24 -6.34 22.81
CA ASP A 174 -15.14 -6.79 23.66
C ASP A 174 -14.91 -5.90 24.90
N MET A 175 -15.69 -4.83 25.01
CA MET A 175 -15.88 -4.10 26.24
C MET A 175 -17.05 -4.74 26.97
N LYS A 176 -16.76 -5.50 28.03
CA LYS A 176 -17.81 -5.85 28.97
C LYS A 176 -18.01 -4.64 29.85
N VAL A 177 -19.19 -4.02 29.77
CA VAL A 177 -19.63 -3.12 30.83
C VAL A 177 -19.55 -3.92 32.13
N ARG A 178 -18.83 -3.42 33.14
CA ARG A 178 -18.83 -4.10 34.45
C ARG A 178 -20.23 -3.92 35.02
N PRO A 179 -21.04 -4.98 35.16
CA PRO A 179 -22.39 -4.84 35.70
C PRO A 179 -22.37 -4.29 37.12
N GLU A 180 -21.26 -4.50 37.84
CA GLU A 180 -21.03 -3.98 39.19
C GLU A 180 -20.80 -2.46 39.23
N ALA A 181 -20.54 -1.80 38.08
CA ALA A 181 -20.35 -0.36 37.99
C ALA A 181 -21.66 0.42 37.74
N PHE A 182 -22.77 -0.29 37.53
CA PHE A 182 -24.12 0.27 37.40
C PHE A 182 -24.91 -0.21 38.62
N GLU A 183 -25.47 0.72 39.40
CA GLU A 183 -26.20 0.40 40.66
C GLU A 183 -27.42 -0.52 40.44
N PHE A 184 -27.85 -0.73 39.20
CA PHE A 184 -28.86 -1.70 38.80
C PHE A 184 -28.27 -2.66 37.77
N GLY A 185 -28.07 -3.93 38.16
CA GLY A 185 -27.43 -4.98 37.35
C GLY A 185 -28.12 -5.31 36.00
N GLU A 186 -28.08 -6.59 35.56
CA GLU A 186 -28.56 -7.05 34.24
C GLU A 186 -29.99 -6.61 33.81
N SER A 187 -30.79 -6.05 34.72
CA SER A 187 -32.11 -5.45 34.47
C SER A 187 -32.06 -4.16 33.64
N SER A 188 -31.09 -3.25 33.86
CA SER A 188 -31.01 -1.96 33.14
C SER A 188 -30.71 -2.12 31.64
N LEU A 189 -29.83 -3.05 31.28
CA LEU A 189 -29.51 -3.36 29.88
C LEU A 189 -30.69 -3.98 29.12
N LYS A 190 -31.58 -4.70 29.83
CA LYS A 190 -32.81 -5.25 29.24
C LYS A 190 -33.87 -4.18 29.02
N GLU A 191 -33.93 -3.16 29.88
CA GLU A 191 -34.82 -2.01 29.70
C GLU A 191 -34.38 -1.12 28.53
N VAL A 192 -33.08 -0.87 28.37
CA VAL A 192 -32.54 -0.15 27.20
C VAL A 192 -32.78 -0.94 25.89
N ALA A 193 -32.64 -2.27 25.93
CA ALA A 193 -32.96 -3.12 24.79
C ALA A 193 -34.48 -3.18 24.50
N ALA A 194 -35.32 -3.04 25.52
CA ALA A 194 -36.78 -3.03 25.40
C ALA A 194 -37.35 -1.66 25.00
N SER A 195 -36.60 -0.56 25.17
CA SER A 195 -37.00 0.79 24.74
C SER A 195 -36.78 1.08 23.26
N LEU A 196 -36.20 0.12 22.52
CA LEU A 196 -35.94 0.22 21.08
C LEU A 196 -37.14 -0.37 20.32
N ASP A 197 -38.21 0.41 20.19
CA ASP A 197 -39.38 0.05 19.37
C ASP A 197 -39.07 0.23 17.87
N GLY A 198 -39.28 -0.82 17.05
CA GLY A 198 -39.12 -0.78 15.59
C GLY A 198 -38.41 -2.01 15.01
N SER A 199 -38.22 -2.04 13.69
CA SER A 199 -37.30 -3.00 13.08
C SER A 199 -35.86 -2.68 13.49
N ILE A 200 -34.98 -3.68 13.58
CA ILE A 200 -33.58 -3.47 14.01
C ILE A 200 -32.86 -2.50 13.07
N GLU A 201 -33.27 -2.46 11.80
CA GLU A 201 -32.78 -1.56 10.76
C GLU A 201 -33.14 -0.10 11.05
N GLU A 202 -34.39 0.18 11.46
CA GLU A 202 -34.86 1.52 11.79
C GLU A 202 -34.21 2.06 13.06
N VAL A 203 -34.13 1.21 14.09
CA VAL A 203 -33.46 1.51 15.35
C VAL A 203 -31.97 1.80 15.11
N ALA A 204 -31.27 0.93 14.37
CA ALA A 204 -29.85 1.12 14.08
C ALA A 204 -29.60 2.40 13.27
N LYS A 205 -30.50 2.76 12.36
CA LYS A 205 -30.40 4.01 11.58
C LYS A 205 -30.59 5.24 12.47
N ALA A 206 -31.59 5.24 13.35
CA ALA A 206 -31.83 6.35 14.28
C ALA A 206 -30.65 6.54 15.25
N GLU A 207 -30.20 5.46 15.88
CA GLU A 207 -29.05 5.48 16.80
C GLU A 207 -27.75 5.89 16.11
N ALA A 208 -27.53 5.45 14.86
CA ALA A 208 -26.38 5.89 14.07
C ALA A 208 -26.42 7.42 13.80
N MET A 209 -27.58 7.97 13.47
CA MET A 209 -27.73 9.42 13.26
C MET A 209 -27.46 10.22 14.55
N GLU A 210 -27.93 9.72 15.70
CA GLU A 210 -27.64 10.35 16.99
C GLU A 210 -26.16 10.26 17.37
N ALA A 211 -25.52 9.10 17.17
CA ALA A 211 -24.10 8.93 17.38
C ALA A 211 -23.27 9.86 16.48
N GLU A 212 -23.66 10.02 15.22
CA GLU A 212 -23.03 10.99 14.31
C GLU A 212 -23.19 12.44 14.80
N SER A 213 -24.37 12.81 15.30
CA SER A 213 -24.59 14.13 15.91
C SER A 213 -23.74 14.35 17.16
N LEU A 214 -23.54 13.30 17.97
CA LEU A 214 -22.67 13.37 19.15
C LEU A 214 -21.21 13.59 18.74
N LEU A 215 -20.71 12.86 17.74
CA LEU A 215 -19.36 13.05 17.20
C LEU A 215 -19.14 14.50 16.75
N ASP A 216 -20.10 15.09 16.03
CA ASP A 216 -20.05 16.49 15.62
C ASP A 216 -19.98 17.44 16.83
N SER A 217 -20.80 17.22 17.85
CA SER A 217 -20.80 18.05 19.07
C SER A 217 -19.47 17.98 19.83
N LEU A 218 -18.82 16.81 19.81
CA LEU A 218 -17.50 16.55 20.38
C LEU A 218 -16.36 17.05 19.48
N HIS A 219 -16.66 17.58 18.30
CA HIS A 219 -15.68 17.93 17.28
C HIS A 219 -14.77 16.74 16.89
N ILE A 220 -15.29 15.52 17.04
CA ILE A 220 -14.62 14.29 16.64
C ILE A 220 -15.04 13.99 15.20
N PRO A 221 -14.08 13.80 14.29
CA PRO A 221 -14.46 13.53 12.91
C PRO A 221 -15.18 12.20 12.71
N ARG A 222 -16.29 12.24 11.94
CA ARG A 222 -17.14 11.07 11.66
C ARG A 222 -16.42 9.92 10.94
N ARG A 223 -15.40 10.22 10.14
CA ARG A 223 -14.58 9.23 9.43
C ARG A 223 -13.14 9.69 9.38
N PHE A 224 -12.21 8.79 9.73
CA PHE A 224 -10.79 9.04 9.58
C PHE A 224 -10.26 8.45 8.26
N PRO A 225 -9.35 9.15 7.57
CA PRO A 225 -8.85 10.48 7.89
C PRO A 225 -9.84 11.60 7.48
N HIS A 226 -10.29 12.42 8.42
CA HIS A 226 -11.14 13.56 8.09
C HIS A 226 -10.31 14.72 7.56
N GLY A 227 -10.63 15.19 6.36
CA GLY A 227 -10.02 16.37 5.74
C GLY A 227 -8.54 16.25 5.35
N VAL A 228 -7.83 15.20 5.80
CA VAL A 228 -6.39 15.03 5.54
C VAL A 228 -6.11 13.62 5.04
N ALA A 229 -6.57 13.31 3.82
CA ALA A 229 -6.37 12.00 3.19
C ALA A 229 -4.91 11.54 3.19
N SER A 230 -3.96 12.48 3.13
CA SER A 230 -2.51 12.21 3.21
C SER A 230 -2.04 11.59 4.54
N ARG A 231 -2.87 11.66 5.60
CA ARG A 231 -2.61 11.12 6.94
C ARG A 231 -3.51 9.91 7.26
N GLY A 232 -4.07 9.27 6.23
CA GLY A 232 -4.94 8.10 6.35
C GLY A 232 -4.20 6.80 6.59
N ILE A 233 -4.90 5.84 7.20
CA ILE A 233 -4.52 4.43 7.18
C ILE A 233 -5.38 3.75 6.12
N PHE A 234 -4.72 3.18 5.12
CA PHE A 234 -5.36 2.52 3.98
C PHE A 234 -5.26 1.02 4.12
N CYS A 235 -6.31 0.31 3.68
CA CYS A 235 -6.51 -1.08 4.07
C CYS A 235 -6.61 -1.98 2.84
N SER A 236 -5.56 -2.78 2.61
CA SER A 236 -5.58 -3.83 1.58
C SER A 236 -6.30 -5.08 2.07
N ARG A 237 -6.27 -5.34 3.38
CA ARG A 237 -7.02 -6.42 4.05
C ARG A 237 -7.61 -5.93 5.36
N THR A 238 -8.74 -6.51 5.72
CA THR A 238 -9.39 -6.23 7.00
C THR A 238 -8.45 -6.54 8.17
N LEU A 239 -8.30 -5.59 9.09
CA LEU A 239 -7.40 -5.68 10.25
C LEU A 239 -8.09 -5.11 11.49
N SER A 240 -8.19 -5.90 12.54
CA SER A 240 -8.71 -5.45 13.83
C SER A 240 -7.55 -5.17 14.77
N LEU A 241 -7.31 -3.91 15.15
CA LEU A 241 -6.28 -3.60 16.16
C LEU A 241 -6.62 -4.20 17.53
N ARG A 242 -7.89 -4.50 17.77
CA ARG A 242 -8.37 -5.17 18.97
C ARG A 242 -7.78 -6.57 19.16
N SER A 243 -7.60 -7.32 18.07
CA SER A 243 -6.95 -8.65 18.13
C SER A 243 -5.43 -8.58 18.22
N ILE A 244 -4.84 -7.39 18.01
CA ILE A 244 -3.39 -7.20 18.07
C ILE A 244 -2.98 -6.91 19.51
N THR A 245 -2.25 -7.84 20.12
CA THR A 245 -1.68 -7.73 21.46
C THR A 245 -0.25 -7.23 21.45
N THR A 246 0.47 -7.42 20.34
CA THR A 246 1.89 -7.04 20.21
C THR A 246 2.11 -6.29 18.90
N ILE A 247 2.86 -5.18 18.94
CA ILE A 247 3.27 -4.45 17.75
C ILE A 247 4.79 -4.33 17.74
N GLY A 248 5.42 -4.83 16.68
CA GLY A 248 6.84 -4.58 16.41
C GLY A 248 7.02 -3.46 15.39
N TYR A 249 8.01 -2.62 15.64
CA TYR A 249 8.36 -1.48 14.79
C TYR A 249 9.79 -1.61 14.29
N ASP A 250 10.01 -1.34 13.01
CA ASP A 250 11.33 -0.92 12.54
C ASP A 250 11.64 0.51 13.01
N MET A 251 12.92 0.87 13.05
CA MET A 251 13.37 2.21 13.41
C MET A 251 13.48 3.12 12.18
N ASP A 252 14.42 2.80 11.29
CA ASP A 252 14.84 3.68 10.21
C ASP A 252 13.74 3.79 9.14
N TYR A 253 13.40 5.01 8.70
CA TYR A 253 12.27 5.34 7.82
C TYR A 253 10.86 4.90 8.29
N THR A 254 10.75 4.20 9.42
CA THR A 254 9.48 3.76 10.02
C THR A 254 9.10 4.62 11.22
N LEU A 255 9.87 4.56 12.30
CA LEU A 255 9.70 5.44 13.46
C LEU A 255 10.45 6.75 13.28
N ILE A 256 11.65 6.70 12.73
CA ILE A 256 12.48 7.87 12.48
C ILE A 256 12.45 8.16 10.99
N HIS A 257 11.91 9.31 10.63
CA HIS A 257 11.93 9.78 9.25
C HIS A 257 13.16 10.64 9.02
N TYR A 258 13.87 10.36 7.93
CA TYR A 258 15.03 11.16 7.52
C TYR A 258 14.67 12.13 6.40
N ASN A 259 15.35 13.28 6.36
CA ASN A 259 15.39 14.15 5.21
C ASN A 259 16.15 13.43 4.10
N VAL A 260 15.40 12.89 3.13
CA VAL A 260 15.93 12.08 2.03
C VAL A 260 17.02 12.82 1.27
N ASN A 261 16.86 14.12 1.01
CA ASN A 261 17.84 14.89 0.24
C ASN A 261 19.16 15.03 1.00
N ALA A 262 19.10 15.32 2.31
CA ALA A 262 20.30 15.43 3.13
C ALA A 262 20.97 14.07 3.33
N TRP A 263 20.18 13.04 3.67
CA TRP A 263 20.70 11.72 3.98
C TRP A 263 21.26 11.02 2.72
N GLU A 264 20.45 10.90 1.65
CA GLU A 264 20.85 10.23 0.40
C GLU A 264 21.89 11.06 -0.35
N GLY A 265 21.85 12.39 -0.25
CA GLY A 265 22.85 13.27 -0.84
C GLY A 265 24.24 13.02 -0.24
N ARG A 266 24.34 12.89 1.09
CA ARG A 266 25.61 12.55 1.75
C ARG A 266 26.05 11.13 1.41
N ALA A 267 25.13 10.16 1.39
CA ALA A 267 25.43 8.79 0.96
C ALA A 267 25.97 8.75 -0.48
N TYR A 268 25.36 9.49 -1.40
CA TYR A 268 25.81 9.67 -2.77
C TYR A 268 27.22 10.28 -2.84
N GLU A 269 27.50 11.34 -2.08
CA GLU A 269 28.81 12.00 -2.07
C GLU A 269 29.93 11.07 -1.60
N TYR A 270 29.69 10.28 -0.54
CA TYR A 270 30.63 9.25 -0.10
C TYR A 270 30.81 8.15 -1.15
N GLY A 271 29.71 7.67 -1.74
CA GLY A 271 29.75 6.66 -2.79
C GLY A 271 30.55 7.13 -4.02
N MET A 272 30.33 8.36 -4.47
CA MET A 272 31.09 8.96 -5.57
C MET A 272 32.56 9.21 -5.21
N SER A 273 32.86 9.59 -3.97
CA SER A 273 34.25 9.72 -3.51
C SER A 273 34.99 8.38 -3.49
N ASN A 274 34.30 7.31 -3.08
CA ASN A 274 34.84 5.96 -3.14
C ASN A 274 35.08 5.50 -4.58
N LEU A 275 34.14 5.76 -5.50
CA LEU A 275 34.33 5.51 -6.93
C LEU A 275 35.54 6.28 -7.49
N ARG A 276 35.68 7.56 -7.14
CA ARG A 276 36.83 8.39 -7.53
C ARG A 276 38.15 7.78 -7.03
N SER A 277 38.18 7.25 -5.81
CA SER A 277 39.37 6.59 -5.25
C SER A 277 39.76 5.28 -5.95
N MET A 278 38.85 4.74 -6.77
CA MET A 278 39.06 3.57 -7.63
C MET A 278 39.20 3.98 -9.11
N ASP A 279 39.54 5.24 -9.37
CA ASP A 279 39.78 5.84 -10.70
C ASP A 279 38.55 5.88 -11.63
N TYR A 280 37.32 5.78 -11.08
CA TYR A 280 36.11 5.95 -11.89
C TYR A 280 35.81 7.43 -12.18
N PRO A 281 35.37 7.78 -13.41
CA PRO A 281 35.17 9.16 -13.86
C PRO A 281 33.86 9.76 -13.33
N VAL A 282 33.86 10.25 -12.10
CA VAL A 282 32.66 10.80 -11.43
C VAL A 282 32.54 12.33 -11.51
N ASP A 283 33.53 13.01 -12.09
CA ASP A 283 33.58 14.48 -12.07
C ASP A 283 32.46 15.10 -12.92
N GLY A 284 31.78 16.11 -12.35
CA GLY A 284 30.62 16.76 -12.96
C GLY A 284 29.27 16.10 -12.65
N LEU A 285 29.25 14.89 -12.07
CA LEU A 285 28.03 14.23 -11.64
C LEU A 285 27.50 14.86 -10.34
N LYS A 286 26.17 15.04 -10.25
CA LYS A 286 25.50 15.62 -9.08
C LYS A 286 24.30 14.77 -8.68
N PHE A 287 24.01 14.72 -7.39
CA PHE A 287 22.84 14.03 -6.88
C PHE A 287 21.54 14.73 -7.36
N ASP A 288 20.67 13.99 -8.05
CA ASP A 288 19.31 14.41 -8.41
C ASP A 288 18.31 13.46 -7.72
N PRO A 289 17.68 13.87 -6.60
CA PRO A 289 16.73 13.02 -5.88
C PRO A 289 15.42 12.77 -6.64
N GLU A 290 15.10 13.54 -7.68
CA GLU A 290 13.89 13.35 -8.49
C GLU A 290 14.13 12.43 -9.69
N LEU A 291 15.37 11.99 -9.93
CA LEU A 291 15.72 11.02 -10.98
C LEU A 291 15.11 9.64 -10.70
N VAL A 292 14.97 9.27 -9.43
CA VAL A 292 14.53 7.95 -8.99
C VAL A 292 13.37 8.12 -8.01
N VAL A 293 12.32 7.31 -8.18
CA VAL A 293 11.26 7.16 -7.17
C VAL A 293 11.23 5.74 -6.65
N ARG A 294 10.69 5.56 -5.45
CA ARG A 294 10.46 4.25 -4.86
C ARG A 294 9.56 3.40 -5.77
N GLY A 295 9.80 2.09 -5.82
CA GLY A 295 8.98 1.16 -6.59
C GLY A 295 9.34 1.04 -8.08
N LEU A 296 10.41 1.70 -8.52
CA LEU A 296 11.04 1.40 -9.81
C LEU A 296 11.87 0.11 -9.70
N VAL A 297 12.31 -0.40 -10.85
CA VAL A 297 13.10 -1.64 -10.95
C VAL A 297 14.34 -1.36 -11.81
N LEU A 298 15.53 -1.72 -11.34
CA LEU A 298 16.74 -1.68 -12.17
C LEU A 298 16.84 -2.97 -13.00
N ASP A 299 17.12 -2.81 -14.29
CA ASP A 299 17.55 -3.86 -15.18
C ASP A 299 19.09 -3.86 -15.26
N LYS A 300 19.73 -4.66 -14.40
CA LYS A 300 21.20 -4.78 -14.33
C LYS A 300 21.80 -5.34 -15.62
N LYS A 301 20.99 -5.98 -16.47
CA LYS A 301 21.44 -6.53 -17.75
C LYS A 301 21.51 -5.46 -18.84
N MET A 302 20.58 -4.51 -18.83
CA MET A 302 20.43 -3.49 -19.89
C MET A 302 20.82 -2.07 -19.45
N GLY A 303 21.24 -1.88 -18.19
CA GLY A 303 21.59 -0.55 -17.68
C GLY A 303 20.40 0.39 -17.60
N ASN A 304 19.19 -0.15 -17.37
CA ASN A 304 17.96 0.62 -17.40
C ASN A 304 17.31 0.72 -16.02
N LEU A 305 16.57 1.79 -15.80
CA LEU A 305 15.61 1.94 -14.71
C LEU A 305 14.21 1.91 -15.31
N VAL A 306 13.33 1.05 -14.79
CA VAL A 306 12.01 0.81 -15.39
C VAL A 306 10.86 0.97 -14.39
N LYS A 307 9.73 1.44 -14.90
CA LYS A 307 8.45 1.49 -14.19
C LYS A 307 7.47 0.52 -14.84
N ALA A 308 7.14 -0.53 -14.09
CA ALA A 308 6.23 -1.57 -14.54
C ALA A 308 4.82 -1.44 -13.92
N ASP A 309 3.83 -1.96 -14.62
CA ASP A 309 2.48 -2.16 -14.09
C ASP A 309 2.38 -3.39 -13.17
N ARG A 310 1.20 -3.62 -12.60
CA ARG A 310 0.90 -4.77 -11.75
C ARG A 310 1.11 -6.13 -12.43
N PHE A 311 1.23 -6.22 -13.75
CA PHE A 311 1.48 -7.47 -14.47
C PHE A 311 2.95 -7.63 -14.88
N GLY A 312 3.78 -6.62 -14.63
CA GLY A 312 5.20 -6.61 -14.98
C GLY A 312 5.50 -6.00 -16.35
N TYR A 313 4.50 -5.46 -17.07
CA TYR A 313 4.76 -4.75 -18.32
C TYR A 313 5.38 -3.39 -18.04
N ILE A 314 6.48 -3.10 -18.73
CA ILE A 314 7.19 -1.84 -18.61
C ILE A 314 6.41 -0.74 -19.34
N LYS A 315 6.05 0.32 -18.61
CA LYS A 315 5.29 1.47 -19.12
C LYS A 315 6.16 2.71 -19.33
N ARG A 316 7.20 2.87 -18.52
CA ARG A 316 8.22 3.92 -18.69
C ARG A 316 9.59 3.32 -18.40
N ALA A 317 10.61 3.78 -19.10
CA ALA A 317 11.98 3.33 -18.88
C ALA A 317 12.96 4.48 -19.13
N MET A 318 14.12 4.35 -18.51
CA MET A 318 15.24 5.26 -18.62
C MET A 318 16.50 4.44 -18.82
N HIS A 319 17.35 4.83 -19.76
CA HIS A 319 18.71 4.30 -19.94
C HIS A 319 19.70 5.37 -19.54
N GLY A 320 20.57 5.06 -18.57
CA GLY A 320 21.31 6.10 -17.88
C GLY A 320 20.36 7.13 -17.24
N THR A 321 20.48 8.42 -17.58
CA THR A 321 19.55 9.47 -17.13
C THR A 321 18.55 9.91 -18.22
N LYS A 322 18.58 9.26 -19.40
CA LYS A 322 17.73 9.58 -20.56
C LYS A 322 16.47 8.72 -20.58
N LEU A 323 15.30 9.36 -20.64
CA LEU A 323 14.02 8.66 -20.82
C LEU A 323 13.95 8.03 -22.22
N LEU A 324 13.46 6.80 -22.27
CA LEU A 324 13.21 6.06 -23.51
C LEU A 324 11.80 6.35 -24.02
N SER A 325 11.66 6.46 -25.35
CA SER A 325 10.38 6.56 -26.03
C SER A 325 9.60 5.24 -25.95
N ASN A 326 8.28 5.30 -26.11
CA ASN A 326 7.43 4.11 -26.16
C ASN A 326 7.87 3.11 -27.26
N ARG A 327 8.43 3.62 -28.35
CA ARG A 327 8.98 2.78 -29.43
C ARG A 327 10.23 2.03 -28.97
N GLU A 328 11.20 2.72 -28.37
CA GLU A 328 12.41 2.10 -27.82
C GLU A 328 12.06 1.07 -26.74
N ILE A 329 11.10 1.38 -25.86
CA ILE A 329 10.60 0.44 -24.84
C ILE A 329 10.00 -0.81 -25.52
N SER A 330 9.16 -0.64 -26.54
CA SER A 330 8.56 -1.77 -27.25
C SER A 330 9.61 -2.62 -27.97
N GLU A 331 10.65 -2.01 -28.53
CA GLU A 331 11.74 -2.70 -29.21
C GLU A 331 12.63 -3.48 -28.21
N LEU A 332 12.92 -2.90 -27.04
CA LEU A 332 13.75 -3.52 -26.00
C LEU A 332 13.01 -4.58 -25.17
N TYR A 333 11.75 -4.30 -24.82
CA TYR A 333 11.01 -5.02 -23.78
C TYR A 333 9.69 -5.64 -24.26
N GLY A 334 9.33 -5.58 -25.54
CA GLY A 334 7.98 -5.95 -26.02
C GLY A 334 7.46 -7.34 -25.62
N ARG A 335 8.34 -8.28 -25.24
CA ARG A 335 7.98 -9.60 -24.68
C ARG A 335 8.55 -9.87 -23.28
N GLU A 336 9.38 -8.96 -22.78
CA GLU A 336 10.07 -9.11 -21.52
C GLU A 336 9.21 -8.47 -20.41
N LEU A 337 9.00 -9.23 -19.34
CA LEU A 337 8.28 -8.76 -18.16
C LEU A 337 9.27 -8.64 -17.01
N VAL A 338 9.01 -7.68 -16.12
CA VAL A 338 9.70 -7.65 -14.84
C VAL A 338 9.34 -8.92 -14.05
N ASP A 339 10.34 -9.73 -13.74
CA ASP A 339 10.23 -10.89 -12.87
C ASP A 339 11.18 -10.73 -11.68
N LEU A 340 10.65 -10.29 -10.53
CA LEU A 340 11.44 -10.07 -9.32
C LEU A 340 12.05 -11.35 -8.73
N ARG A 341 11.73 -12.54 -9.26
CA ARG A 341 12.40 -13.79 -8.87
C ARG A 341 13.79 -13.91 -9.50
N ASP A 342 14.05 -13.21 -10.61
CA ASP A 342 15.37 -13.12 -11.22
C ASP A 342 16.14 -11.92 -10.63
N GLU A 343 16.57 -12.09 -9.37
CA GLU A 343 17.44 -11.13 -8.67
C GLU A 343 18.78 -10.92 -9.37
N GLY A 344 19.17 -11.81 -10.30
CA GLY A 344 20.37 -11.68 -11.10
C GLY A 344 20.30 -10.55 -12.12
N ARG A 345 19.09 -10.18 -12.54
CA ARG A 345 18.80 -9.12 -13.52
C ARG A 345 18.03 -7.97 -12.90
N TRP A 346 16.94 -8.26 -12.22
CA TRP A 346 15.99 -7.26 -11.73
C TRP A 346 16.26 -6.92 -10.28
N GLU A 347 16.50 -5.63 -9.99
CA GLU A 347 16.59 -5.12 -8.63
C GLU A 347 15.39 -4.22 -8.33
N PHE A 348 14.59 -4.56 -7.33
CA PHE A 348 13.40 -3.76 -6.99
C PHE A 348 13.73 -2.71 -5.93
N LEU A 349 13.47 -1.44 -6.24
CA LEU A 349 13.75 -0.32 -5.35
C LEU A 349 12.67 -0.23 -4.26
N ASN A 350 12.89 -0.99 -3.20
CA ASN A 350 11.94 -1.17 -2.10
C ASN A 350 11.98 -0.08 -1.04
N THR A 351 13.09 0.65 -0.91
CA THR A 351 13.35 1.60 0.17
C THR A 351 13.91 2.91 -0.34
N LEU A 352 13.87 3.93 0.51
CA LEU A 352 14.48 5.23 0.22
C LEU A 352 16.01 5.13 0.17
N PHE A 353 16.63 4.20 0.91
CA PHE A 353 18.08 3.91 0.89
C PHE A 353 18.63 3.51 -0.47
N SER A 354 17.77 3.08 -1.39
CA SER A 354 18.19 2.67 -2.73
C SER A 354 18.25 3.84 -3.72
N ILE A 355 17.84 5.06 -3.30
CA ILE A 355 17.82 6.23 -4.19
C ILE A 355 19.24 6.62 -4.57
N SER A 356 20.16 6.82 -3.61
CA SER A 356 21.54 7.21 -3.92
C SER A 356 22.23 6.19 -4.82
N GLU A 357 22.08 4.89 -4.52
CA GLU A 357 22.65 3.81 -5.31
C GLU A 357 22.15 3.83 -6.76
N SER A 358 20.84 3.98 -6.93
CA SER A 358 20.21 3.98 -8.25
C SER A 358 20.61 5.20 -9.07
N VAL A 359 20.69 6.39 -8.45
CA VAL A 359 21.16 7.61 -9.10
C VAL A 359 22.61 7.44 -9.55
N MET A 360 23.48 6.95 -8.66
CA MET A 360 24.88 6.67 -9.00
C MET A 360 24.98 5.68 -10.17
N PHE A 361 24.25 4.57 -10.11
CA PHE A 361 24.29 3.55 -11.15
C PHE A 361 23.82 4.11 -12.50
N MET A 362 22.71 4.85 -12.55
CA MET A 362 22.23 5.47 -13.79
C MET A 362 23.22 6.46 -14.39
N GLN A 363 23.86 7.31 -13.58
CA GLN A 363 24.87 8.24 -14.10
C GLN A 363 26.14 7.51 -14.57
N MET A 364 26.53 6.44 -13.89
CA MET A 364 27.69 5.65 -14.29
C MET A 364 27.42 4.81 -15.55
N VAL A 365 26.17 4.41 -15.82
CA VAL A 365 25.78 3.82 -17.10
C VAL A 365 26.09 4.78 -18.25
N GLU A 366 25.77 6.07 -18.10
CA GLU A 366 26.11 7.07 -19.13
C GLU A 366 27.62 7.18 -19.35
N ARG A 367 28.41 7.18 -18.27
CA ARG A 367 29.89 7.19 -18.39
C ARG A 367 30.44 5.95 -19.07
N LEU A 368 29.83 4.80 -18.84
CA LEU A 368 30.20 3.57 -19.52
C LEU A 368 29.88 3.66 -21.02
N ASP A 369 28.69 4.14 -21.39
CA ASP A 369 28.26 4.27 -22.79
C ASP A 369 29.04 5.33 -23.58
N GLU A 370 29.50 6.39 -22.91
CA GLU A 370 30.40 7.42 -23.46
C GLU A 370 31.83 6.90 -23.70
N GLY A 371 32.17 5.71 -23.20
CA GLY A 371 33.54 5.19 -23.23
C GLY A 371 34.49 5.95 -22.29
N SER A 372 33.95 6.60 -21.26
CA SER A 372 34.71 7.43 -20.31
C SER A 372 35.51 6.60 -19.29
N LEU A 373 35.27 5.29 -19.18
CA LEU A 373 35.99 4.43 -18.23
C LEU A 373 37.45 4.22 -18.68
N PRO A 374 38.44 4.41 -17.78
CA PRO A 374 39.84 4.13 -18.08
C PRO A 374 40.08 2.68 -18.53
N PRO A 375 40.97 2.44 -19.51
CA PRO A 375 41.30 1.09 -20.00
C PRO A 375 41.76 0.13 -18.89
N GLU A 376 42.36 0.65 -17.82
CA GLU A 376 42.88 -0.09 -16.67
C GLU A 376 41.78 -0.79 -15.86
N ILE A 377 40.54 -0.30 -15.92
CA ILE A 377 39.37 -0.91 -15.27
C ILE A 377 38.95 -2.20 -16.01
N GLY A 378 39.34 -2.35 -17.28
CA GLY A 378 38.99 -3.49 -18.13
C GLY A 378 37.55 -3.42 -18.66
N PRO A 379 37.14 -4.42 -19.46
CA PRO A 379 35.78 -4.47 -20.01
C PRO A 379 34.76 -4.60 -18.88
N MET A 380 33.78 -3.70 -18.88
CA MET A 380 32.73 -3.63 -17.86
C MET A 380 31.36 -3.75 -18.52
N ASP A 381 30.52 -4.65 -18.00
CA ASP A 381 29.10 -4.69 -18.34
C ASP A 381 28.28 -3.95 -17.27
N TYR A 382 27.01 -3.65 -17.55
CA TYR A 382 26.15 -2.93 -16.62
C TYR A 382 25.97 -3.67 -15.28
N LYS A 383 26.01 -5.01 -15.30
CA LYS A 383 25.88 -5.82 -14.08
C LYS A 383 27.12 -5.72 -13.20
N GLY A 384 28.31 -5.77 -13.78
CA GLY A 384 29.58 -5.53 -13.12
C GLY A 384 29.64 -4.12 -12.55
N LEU A 385 29.20 -3.12 -13.34
CA LEU A 385 29.14 -1.73 -12.92
C LEU A 385 28.23 -1.54 -11.71
N TYR A 386 27.03 -2.12 -11.73
CA TYR A 386 26.13 -2.13 -10.57
C TYR A 386 26.84 -2.70 -9.34
N GLY A 387 27.52 -3.85 -9.48
CA GLY A 387 28.26 -4.46 -8.39
C GLY A 387 29.37 -3.58 -7.80
N VAL A 388 30.00 -2.72 -8.60
CA VAL A 388 31.00 -1.74 -8.13
C VAL A 388 30.31 -0.60 -7.38
N VAL A 389 29.22 -0.06 -7.93
CA VAL A 389 28.42 1.01 -7.28
C VAL A 389 27.86 0.54 -5.93
N SER A 390 27.29 -0.67 -5.86
CA SER A 390 26.81 -1.24 -4.60
C SER A 390 27.92 -1.36 -3.56
N LYS A 391 29.12 -1.82 -3.98
CA LYS A 391 30.27 -1.94 -3.08
C LYS A 391 30.80 -0.59 -2.61
N SER A 392 30.83 0.42 -3.47
CA SER A 392 31.33 1.75 -3.11
C SER A 392 30.40 2.43 -2.09
N LEU A 393 29.08 2.26 -2.24
CA LEU A 393 28.10 2.75 -1.29
C LEU A 393 28.09 1.95 0.01
N PHE A 394 28.25 0.62 -0.05
CA PHE A 394 28.36 -0.21 1.14
C PHE A 394 29.57 0.16 1.99
N LYS A 395 30.72 0.47 1.36
CA LYS A 395 31.91 0.96 2.07
C LYS A 395 31.60 2.25 2.85
N ALA A 396 30.83 3.17 2.27
CA ALA A 396 30.38 4.38 2.95
C ALA A 396 29.48 4.11 4.17
N HIS A 397 28.62 3.08 4.09
CA HIS A 397 27.73 2.67 5.18
C HIS A 397 28.47 1.92 6.30
N VAL A 398 29.49 1.13 5.96
CA VAL A 398 30.26 0.28 6.89
C VAL A 398 31.38 1.03 7.58
N GLU A 399 31.99 2.04 6.95
CA GLU A 399 33.06 2.83 7.58
C GLU A 399 32.55 3.79 8.68
N GLY A 400 31.26 3.76 9.02
CA GLY A 400 30.69 4.47 10.17
C GLY A 400 30.68 5.99 10.06
N GLN A 401 31.31 6.57 9.03
CA GLN A 401 31.44 8.02 8.84
C GLN A 401 30.07 8.69 8.67
N LEU A 402 29.21 8.15 7.80
CA LEU A 402 27.85 8.68 7.60
C LEU A 402 27.03 8.61 8.88
N LYS A 403 27.05 7.46 9.57
CA LYS A 403 26.36 7.31 10.86
C LYS A 403 26.87 8.26 11.93
N ALA A 404 28.19 8.46 12.01
CA ALA A 404 28.80 9.38 12.97
C ALA A 404 28.41 10.84 12.68
N GLU A 405 28.38 11.24 11.41
CA GLU A 405 27.92 12.58 11.01
C GLU A 405 26.45 12.82 11.38
N ILE A 406 25.59 11.82 11.14
CA ILE A 406 24.17 11.86 11.52
C ILE A 406 24.00 11.93 13.04
N ILE A 407 24.74 11.12 13.80
CA ILE A 407 24.70 11.16 15.28
C ILE A 407 25.15 12.53 15.81
N ASN A 408 26.13 13.15 15.17
CA ASN A 408 26.69 14.43 15.61
C ASN A 408 25.82 15.63 15.26
N ASN A 409 24.99 15.53 14.20
CA ASN A 409 24.12 16.63 13.72
C ASN A 409 22.72 16.11 13.32
N PRO A 410 21.98 15.44 14.22
CA PRO A 410 20.74 14.76 13.88
C PRO A 410 19.65 15.70 13.33
N GLU A 411 19.68 16.98 13.69
CA GLU A 411 18.76 18.03 13.22
C GLU A 411 18.84 18.30 11.71
N LEU A 412 19.96 17.99 11.07
CA LEU A 412 20.11 18.13 9.61
C LEU A 412 19.48 16.96 8.86
N PHE A 413 19.43 15.79 9.50
CA PHE A 413 19.08 14.53 8.84
C PHE A 413 17.72 13.99 9.26
N VAL A 414 17.25 14.27 10.47
CA VAL A 414 16.01 13.73 11.02
C VAL A 414 14.90 14.75 10.87
N GLU A 415 13.78 14.30 10.32
CA GLU A 415 12.55 15.05 10.32
C GLU A 415 11.72 14.68 11.56
N PRO A 416 11.53 15.63 12.50
CA PRO A 416 10.80 15.34 13.72
C PRO A 416 9.31 15.07 13.45
N ASP A 417 8.74 14.12 14.19
CA ASP A 417 7.31 13.86 14.23
C ASP A 417 6.82 13.96 15.69
N PRO A 418 6.34 15.14 16.13
CA PRO A 418 5.89 15.34 17.52
C PRO A 418 4.66 14.50 17.91
N GLU A 419 3.86 14.04 16.93
CA GLU A 419 2.65 13.22 17.18
C GLU A 419 3.01 11.75 17.47
N LEU A 420 4.18 11.29 17.00
CA LEU A 420 4.58 9.87 17.07
C LEU A 420 4.69 9.33 18.50
N PRO A 421 5.35 10.01 19.46
CA PRO A 421 5.50 9.46 20.80
C PRO A 421 4.17 9.28 21.52
N LEU A 422 3.21 10.20 21.31
CA LEU A 422 1.85 10.07 21.83
C LEU A 422 1.12 8.87 21.21
N ALA A 423 1.25 8.65 19.89
CA ALA A 423 0.66 7.49 19.23
C ALA A 423 1.15 6.15 19.83
N LEU A 424 2.42 6.06 20.22
CA LEU A 424 2.97 4.86 20.87
C LEU A 424 2.51 4.75 22.34
N LEU A 425 2.39 5.88 23.06
CA LEU A 425 1.85 5.90 24.42
C LEU A 425 0.40 5.37 24.43
N ASP A 426 -0.47 5.86 23.55
CA ASP A 426 -1.86 5.39 23.44
C ASP A 426 -1.95 3.88 23.21
N GLN A 427 -1.06 3.32 22.37
CA GLN A 427 -1.01 1.88 22.14
C GLN A 427 -0.57 1.10 23.38
N ARG A 428 0.47 1.58 24.06
CA ARG A 428 0.99 0.96 25.28
C ARG A 428 -0.03 1.02 26.41
N GLU A 429 -0.69 2.16 26.60
CA GLU A 429 -1.73 2.37 27.61
C GLU A 429 -3.00 1.55 27.31
N ALA A 430 -3.28 1.30 26.03
CA ALA A 430 -4.28 0.31 25.60
C ALA A 430 -3.88 -1.15 25.87
N GLY A 431 -2.72 -1.40 26.48
CA GLY A 431 -2.25 -2.73 26.87
C GLY A 431 -1.53 -3.51 25.78
N LYS A 432 -1.13 -2.86 24.68
CA LYS A 432 -0.33 -3.50 23.62
C LYS A 432 1.13 -3.55 24.05
N LYS A 433 1.79 -4.68 23.76
CA LYS A 433 3.23 -4.82 23.92
C LYS A 433 3.94 -4.21 22.72
N LEU A 434 4.91 -3.34 22.94
CA LEU A 434 5.66 -2.66 21.87
C LEU A 434 7.08 -3.21 21.75
N LEU A 435 7.50 -3.50 20.52
CA LEU A 435 8.84 -4.01 20.21
C LEU A 435 9.55 -3.05 19.25
N LEU A 436 10.84 -2.83 19.47
CA LEU A 436 11.70 -2.20 18.47
C LEU A 436 12.61 -3.28 17.86
N ILE A 437 12.59 -3.43 16.53
CA ILE A 437 13.38 -4.43 15.81
C ILE A 437 14.08 -3.76 14.63
N THR A 438 15.35 -3.38 14.81
CA THR A 438 16.12 -2.62 13.82
C THR A 438 17.40 -3.35 13.38
N ASN A 439 17.81 -3.08 12.14
CA ASN A 439 19.13 -3.50 11.62
C ASN A 439 20.26 -2.60 12.11
N SER A 440 19.96 -1.42 12.66
CA SER A 440 20.94 -0.49 13.22
C SER A 440 21.57 -1.05 14.51
N ASP A 441 22.80 -0.64 14.80
CA ASP A 441 23.51 -0.98 16.04
C ASP A 441 22.98 -0.19 17.24
N TYR A 442 23.37 -0.59 18.45
CA TYR A 442 22.84 0.00 19.68
C TYR A 442 23.18 1.49 19.84
N LEU A 443 24.43 1.88 19.60
CA LEU A 443 24.87 3.26 19.85
C LEU A 443 24.13 4.23 18.94
N TYR A 444 24.02 3.88 17.65
CA TYR A 444 23.22 4.64 16.70
C TYR A 444 21.75 4.68 17.14
N THR A 445 21.14 3.52 17.41
CA THR A 445 19.73 3.41 17.83
C THR A 445 19.44 4.28 19.05
N ASN A 446 20.26 4.18 20.09
CA ASN A 446 20.05 4.92 21.33
C ASN A 446 20.09 6.44 21.10
N LYS A 447 21.09 6.94 20.37
CA LYS A 447 21.22 8.38 20.07
C LYS A 447 20.07 8.91 19.23
N MET A 448 19.70 8.20 18.17
CA MET A 448 18.65 8.64 17.26
C MET A 448 17.28 8.60 17.92
N MET A 449 16.98 7.55 18.69
CA MET A 449 15.73 7.43 19.44
C MET A 449 15.63 8.49 20.54
N GLN A 450 16.70 8.76 21.29
CA GLN A 450 16.73 9.85 22.28
C GLN A 450 16.39 11.20 21.64
N TYR A 451 17.02 11.52 20.50
CA TYR A 451 16.77 12.77 19.79
C TYR A 451 15.32 12.88 19.26
N ALA A 452 14.79 11.78 18.70
CA ALA A 452 13.48 11.78 18.07
C ALA A 452 12.31 11.73 19.07
N PHE A 453 12.48 11.10 20.25
CA PHE A 453 11.38 10.81 21.18
C PHE A 453 11.43 11.60 22.49
N ASP A 454 12.57 11.65 23.18
CA ASP A 454 12.62 12.03 24.61
C ASP A 454 12.04 13.41 24.89
N LYS A 455 12.27 14.38 23.99
CA LYS A 455 11.75 15.76 24.14
C LYS A 455 10.23 15.88 24.05
N TYR A 456 9.54 14.87 23.52
CA TYR A 456 8.08 14.85 23.37
C TYR A 456 7.41 13.89 24.35
N LEU A 457 8.18 13.16 25.16
CA LEU A 457 7.65 12.25 26.15
C LEU A 457 7.36 12.97 27.48
N PRO A 458 6.27 12.62 28.18
CA PRO A 458 5.88 13.27 29.41
C PRO A 458 6.81 12.90 30.58
N ASN A 459 6.89 13.78 31.57
CA ASN A 459 7.51 13.50 32.88
C ASN A 459 8.98 13.02 32.85
N GLY A 460 9.74 13.44 31.83
CA GLY A 460 11.14 13.01 31.67
C GLY A 460 11.29 11.52 31.32
N MET A 461 10.24 10.88 30.82
CA MET A 461 10.30 9.51 30.31
C MET A 461 11.25 9.43 29.11
N ASN A 462 12.04 8.36 29.05
CA ASN A 462 12.92 8.08 27.91
C ASN A 462 12.24 7.15 26.89
N TRP A 463 12.71 7.19 25.65
CA TRP A 463 12.23 6.34 24.56
C TRP A 463 12.24 4.86 24.93
N ARG A 464 13.25 4.42 25.69
CA ARG A 464 13.43 3.01 26.06
C ARG A 464 12.24 2.50 26.86
N SER A 465 11.62 3.36 27.66
CA SER A 465 10.46 3.02 28.48
C SER A 465 9.21 2.67 27.65
N LEU A 466 9.14 3.10 26.39
CA LEU A 466 8.01 2.80 25.50
C LEU A 466 7.94 1.32 25.09
N PHE A 467 9.09 0.64 25.06
CA PHE A 467 9.21 -0.69 24.45
C PHE A 467 9.38 -1.80 25.49
N ASP A 468 8.57 -2.85 25.36
CA ASP A 468 8.68 -4.09 26.14
C ASP A 468 9.91 -4.91 25.75
N MET A 469 10.45 -4.73 24.54
CA MET A 469 11.69 -5.36 24.12
C MET A 469 12.33 -4.57 22.98
N VAL A 470 13.66 -4.48 22.98
CA VAL A 470 14.42 -3.85 21.92
C VAL A 470 15.43 -4.84 21.36
N ILE A 471 15.39 -5.04 20.04
CA ILE A 471 16.31 -5.86 19.26
C ILE A 471 17.04 -4.97 18.26
N VAL A 472 18.34 -4.79 18.47
CA VAL A 472 19.23 -4.07 17.54
C VAL A 472 20.02 -5.07 16.69
N SER A 473 20.58 -4.62 15.57
CA SER A 473 21.36 -5.47 14.66
C SER A 473 20.66 -6.79 14.32
N ALA A 474 19.33 -6.73 14.10
CA ALA A 474 18.48 -7.90 13.94
C ALA A 474 18.85 -8.75 12.70
N ARG A 475 19.48 -8.14 11.69
CA ARG A 475 19.82 -8.76 10.39
C ARG A 475 18.58 -9.24 9.64
N LYS A 476 17.54 -8.42 9.59
CA LYS A 476 16.36 -8.65 8.73
C LYS A 476 16.84 -8.75 7.27
N PRO A 477 16.35 -9.72 6.48
CA PRO A 477 15.20 -10.61 6.76
C PRO A 477 15.52 -11.87 7.57
N GLU A 478 16.80 -12.19 7.82
CA GLU A 478 17.20 -13.44 8.48
C GLU A 478 16.59 -13.59 9.87
N PHE A 479 16.38 -12.47 10.58
CA PHE A 479 15.67 -12.42 11.86
C PHE A 479 14.32 -13.18 11.86
N PHE A 480 13.57 -13.09 10.75
CA PHE A 480 12.25 -13.72 10.61
C PHE A 480 12.33 -15.18 10.14
N GLN A 481 13.46 -15.60 9.57
CA GLN A 481 13.61 -16.89 8.88
C GLN A 481 14.46 -17.90 9.64
N LYS A 482 15.53 -17.41 10.28
CA LYS A 482 16.62 -18.23 10.83
C LYS A 482 16.72 -18.05 12.34
N SER A 483 17.32 -19.04 13.01
CA SER A 483 17.68 -18.93 14.41
C SER A 483 19.11 -18.41 14.52
N ASN A 484 19.27 -17.11 14.75
CA ASN A 484 20.57 -16.49 14.97
C ASN A 484 20.93 -16.43 16.47
N PRO A 485 22.22 -16.36 16.83
CA PRO A 485 22.64 -16.12 18.21
C PRO A 485 22.09 -14.81 18.75
N LEU A 486 21.78 -14.81 20.05
CA LEU A 486 21.25 -13.65 20.77
C LEU A 486 22.31 -13.17 21.77
N TYR A 487 22.49 -11.86 21.85
CA TYR A 487 23.35 -11.23 22.85
C TYR A 487 22.55 -10.18 23.60
N GLU A 488 22.72 -10.10 24.92
CA GLU A 488 22.12 -9.06 25.75
C GLU A 488 23.10 -7.90 25.88
N ILE A 489 22.63 -6.68 25.67
CA ILE A 489 23.40 -5.48 25.93
C ILE A 489 23.24 -5.12 27.40
N VAL A 490 24.35 -5.08 28.12
CA VAL A 490 24.36 -4.99 29.60
C VAL A 490 24.86 -3.65 30.12
N THR A 491 25.38 -2.79 29.25
CA THR A 491 25.92 -1.49 29.62
C THR A 491 25.51 -0.40 28.62
N ASP A 492 25.58 0.85 29.05
CA ASP A 492 25.21 2.02 28.25
C ASP A 492 26.16 2.26 27.06
N ASP A 493 27.41 1.78 27.15
CA ASP A 493 28.41 1.81 26.07
C ASP A 493 28.27 0.64 25.08
N GLY A 494 27.30 -0.28 25.31
CA GLY A 494 26.95 -1.32 24.36
C GLY A 494 27.71 -2.65 24.52
N LEU A 495 28.32 -2.91 25.68
CA LEU A 495 28.92 -4.22 25.94
C LEU A 495 27.86 -5.31 25.93
N MET A 496 28.22 -6.43 25.31
CA MET A 496 27.32 -7.54 25.05
C MET A 496 27.75 -8.80 25.80
N ARG A 497 26.79 -9.53 26.35
CA ARG A 497 26.98 -10.91 26.83
C ARG A 497 26.14 -11.90 26.03
N PRO A 498 26.65 -13.11 25.75
CA PRO A 498 25.84 -14.16 25.12
C PRO A 498 24.59 -14.47 25.95
N CYS A 499 23.45 -14.62 25.28
CA CYS A 499 22.19 -14.98 25.92
C CYS A 499 21.48 -16.08 25.12
N PHE A 500 20.88 -17.05 25.81
CA PHE A 500 20.19 -18.18 25.17
C PHE A 500 18.67 -18.04 25.13
N LYS A 501 18.13 -17.01 25.81
CA LYS A 501 16.68 -16.80 25.91
C LYS A 501 16.38 -15.32 26.08
N ALA A 502 15.52 -14.78 25.21
CA ALA A 502 14.97 -13.45 25.40
C ALA A 502 13.99 -13.41 26.60
N THR A 503 13.99 -12.30 27.32
CA THR A 503 13.10 -12.01 28.44
C THR A 503 12.37 -10.68 28.23
N PRO A 504 11.13 -10.53 28.74
CA PRO A 504 10.43 -9.25 28.72
C PRO A 504 11.28 -8.15 29.36
N GLY A 505 11.25 -6.95 28.78
CA GLY A 505 12.05 -5.81 29.20
C GLY A 505 13.49 -5.83 28.72
N GLY A 506 13.93 -6.87 27.98
CA GLY A 506 15.33 -6.98 27.57
C GLY A 506 15.74 -6.10 26.37
N LEU A 507 17.03 -5.79 26.32
CA LEU A 507 17.70 -5.10 25.21
C LEU A 507 18.73 -6.07 24.62
N TYR A 508 18.55 -6.42 23.34
CA TYR A 508 19.32 -7.48 22.70
C TYR A 508 19.89 -7.07 21.35
N CYS A 509 20.96 -7.76 20.96
CA CYS A 509 21.58 -7.72 19.65
C CYS A 509 21.38 -9.09 18.95
N GLY A 510 20.89 -9.07 17.71
CA GLY A 510 20.65 -10.27 16.90
C GLY A 510 19.40 -11.05 17.31
N GLY A 511 19.53 -12.37 17.45
CA GLY A 511 18.40 -13.26 17.78
C GLY A 511 17.45 -13.54 16.62
N SER A 512 16.26 -14.06 16.94
CA SER A 512 15.22 -14.38 15.96
C SER A 512 13.82 -14.05 16.47
N ALA A 513 12.90 -13.82 15.55
CA ALA A 513 11.50 -13.50 15.86
C ALA A 513 10.83 -14.59 16.70
N LEU A 514 11.14 -15.87 16.46
CA LEU A 514 10.63 -17.00 17.25
C LEU A 514 11.06 -16.94 18.72
N MET A 515 12.27 -16.44 19.01
CA MET A 515 12.71 -16.23 20.39
C MET A 515 11.87 -15.14 21.08
N VAL A 516 11.53 -14.08 20.34
CA VAL A 516 10.69 -12.98 20.82
C VAL A 516 9.25 -13.43 21.07
N GLU A 517 8.65 -14.18 20.13
CA GLU A 517 7.32 -14.78 20.31
C GLU A 517 7.27 -15.62 21.59
N LYS A 518 8.25 -16.51 21.76
CA LYS A 518 8.33 -17.40 22.92
C LYS A 518 8.55 -16.65 24.23
N ALA A 519 9.33 -15.57 24.21
CA ALA A 519 9.61 -14.75 25.38
C ALA A 519 8.38 -13.96 25.86
N LEU A 520 7.56 -13.48 24.93
CA LEU A 520 6.43 -12.60 25.21
C LEU A 520 5.07 -13.31 25.19
N GLY A 521 5.04 -14.57 24.75
CA GLY A 521 3.87 -15.44 24.81
C GLY A 521 2.75 -15.09 23.83
N PHE A 522 3.11 -14.52 22.67
CA PHE A 522 2.19 -14.22 21.57
C PHE A 522 2.47 -15.11 20.37
N HIS A 523 1.49 -15.26 19.47
CA HIS A 523 1.66 -16.04 18.25
C HIS A 523 0.93 -15.44 17.06
N GLY A 524 1.54 -15.53 15.88
CA GLY A 524 0.84 -15.38 14.60
C GLY A 524 0.11 -14.05 14.43
N ASP A 525 -1.21 -14.13 14.21
CA ASP A 525 -2.07 -13.01 13.85
C ASP A 525 -2.45 -12.07 15.02
N GLU A 526 -2.03 -12.41 16.25
CA GLU A 526 -2.09 -11.51 17.42
C GLU A 526 -0.97 -10.44 17.40
N THR A 527 -0.05 -10.53 16.44
CA THR A 527 1.09 -9.61 16.30
C THR A 527 1.03 -8.87 14.99
N MET A 528 1.34 -7.58 15.05
CA MET A 528 1.53 -6.74 13.87
C MET A 528 2.96 -6.25 13.79
N TYR A 529 3.56 -6.28 12.60
CA TYR A 529 4.85 -5.65 12.38
C TYR A 529 4.72 -4.48 11.40
N VAL A 530 5.31 -3.36 11.79
CA VAL A 530 5.26 -2.08 11.09
C VAL A 530 6.66 -1.77 10.60
N GLY A 531 6.82 -1.60 9.30
CA GLY A 531 8.10 -1.29 8.68
C GLY A 531 7.92 -0.51 7.38
N ASP A 532 9.01 0.00 6.84
CA ASP A 532 9.02 0.66 5.54
C ASP A 532 9.47 -0.30 4.45
N HIS A 533 10.21 -1.38 4.72
CA HIS A 533 10.70 -2.26 3.65
C HIS A 533 9.71 -3.38 3.28
N ILE A 534 9.16 -3.38 2.06
CA ILE A 534 8.16 -4.37 1.63
C ILE A 534 8.65 -5.82 1.75
N TYR A 535 9.85 -6.13 1.25
CA TYR A 535 10.36 -7.49 1.32
C TYR A 535 10.79 -7.90 2.74
N THR A 536 11.78 -7.23 3.32
CA THR A 536 12.42 -7.68 4.56
C THR A 536 11.52 -7.53 5.79
N ASP A 537 10.68 -6.50 5.84
CA ASP A 537 9.80 -6.25 6.97
C ASP A 537 8.43 -6.89 6.80
N VAL A 538 7.77 -6.65 5.66
CA VAL A 538 6.35 -6.98 5.48
C VAL A 538 6.18 -8.40 4.92
N SER A 539 6.89 -8.76 3.86
CA SER A 539 6.68 -10.06 3.21
C SER A 539 7.16 -11.23 4.07
N MET A 540 8.31 -11.09 4.74
CA MET A 540 8.93 -12.18 5.50
C MET A 540 8.23 -12.45 6.82
N SER A 541 7.85 -11.42 7.57
CA SER A 541 7.05 -11.56 8.80
C SER A 541 5.70 -12.24 8.52
N LYS A 542 5.05 -11.90 7.42
CA LYS A 542 3.78 -12.50 7.01
C LYS A 542 3.92 -13.95 6.56
N VAL A 543 4.88 -14.26 5.69
CA VAL A 543 5.02 -15.61 5.12
C VAL A 543 5.51 -16.63 6.15
N HIS A 544 6.48 -16.25 7.00
CA HIS A 544 7.11 -17.20 7.92
C HIS A 544 6.43 -17.27 9.29
N LEU A 545 5.87 -16.16 9.78
CA LEU A 545 5.33 -16.08 11.14
C LEU A 545 3.82 -15.83 11.17
N ARG A 546 3.20 -15.52 10.02
CA ARG A 546 1.79 -15.10 9.91
C ARG A 546 1.47 -13.85 10.72
N TRP A 547 2.46 -13.02 10.99
CA TRP A 547 2.24 -11.70 11.58
C TRP A 547 1.40 -10.85 10.63
N ARG A 548 0.55 -10.01 11.23
CA ARG A 548 -0.14 -8.92 10.54
C ARG A 548 0.89 -7.85 10.18
N THR A 549 0.59 -7.06 9.15
CA THR A 549 1.61 -6.14 8.63
C THR A 549 1.06 -4.76 8.31
N ALA A 550 1.84 -3.74 8.67
CA ALA A 550 1.62 -2.36 8.28
C ALA A 550 2.83 -1.82 7.53
N LEU A 551 2.62 -1.21 6.37
CA LEU A 551 3.68 -0.59 5.58
C LEU A 551 3.70 0.92 5.74
N ILE A 552 4.88 1.49 6.01
CA ILE A 552 5.12 2.92 5.98
C ILE A 552 5.59 3.33 4.58
N CYS A 553 4.83 4.21 3.93
CA CYS A 553 5.13 4.78 2.62
C CYS A 553 4.91 6.29 2.68
N ARG A 554 5.98 6.99 3.07
CA ARG A 554 5.94 8.43 3.36
C ARG A 554 5.55 9.27 2.15
N GLU A 555 5.93 8.82 0.95
CA GLU A 555 5.66 9.46 -0.33
C GLU A 555 4.16 9.59 -0.63
N LEU A 556 3.30 8.81 0.05
CA LEU A 556 1.85 8.95 -0.04
C LEU A 556 1.38 10.37 0.33
N GLU A 557 2.08 11.08 1.21
CA GLU A 557 1.72 12.47 1.53
C GLU A 557 1.85 13.39 0.30
N LYS A 558 2.92 13.22 -0.48
CA LYS A 558 3.14 13.95 -1.73
C LYS A 558 2.17 13.47 -2.80
N GLU A 559 1.96 12.16 -2.93
CA GLU A 559 1.08 11.58 -3.95
C GLU A 559 -0.40 11.98 -3.77
N VAL A 560 -0.93 11.92 -2.54
CA VAL A 560 -2.33 12.30 -2.28
C VAL A 560 -2.57 13.77 -2.64
N LYS A 561 -1.62 14.65 -2.33
CA LYS A 561 -1.68 16.07 -2.74
C LYS A 561 -1.61 16.21 -4.26
N ALA A 562 -0.69 15.51 -4.92
CA ALA A 562 -0.55 15.51 -6.37
C ALA A 562 -1.82 15.02 -7.09
N LEU A 563 -2.47 13.99 -6.57
CA LEU A 563 -3.76 13.49 -7.07
C LEU A 563 -4.88 14.52 -6.94
N ALA A 564 -4.88 15.29 -5.84
CA ALA A 564 -5.84 16.37 -5.67
C ALA A 564 -5.61 17.50 -6.69
N TYR A 565 -4.36 17.92 -6.92
CA TYR A 565 -4.02 18.93 -7.93
C TYR A 565 -4.31 18.47 -9.36
N GLY A 566 -4.03 17.21 -9.67
CA GLY A 566 -4.25 16.62 -11.00
C GLY A 566 -5.69 16.23 -11.31
N ARG A 567 -6.64 16.45 -10.39
CA ARG A 567 -8.03 15.95 -10.51
C ARG A 567 -8.72 16.43 -11.78
N ASP A 568 -8.69 17.73 -12.04
CA ASP A 568 -9.44 18.33 -13.16
C ASP A 568 -8.82 17.95 -14.51
N HIS A 569 -7.48 17.95 -14.59
CA HIS A 569 -6.74 17.43 -15.74
C HIS A 569 -7.16 16.00 -16.07
N ARG A 570 -7.19 15.15 -15.04
CA ARG A 570 -7.54 13.74 -15.17
C ARG A 570 -9.01 13.54 -15.54
N ALA A 571 -9.92 14.31 -14.95
CA ALA A 571 -11.33 14.28 -15.31
C ALA A 571 -11.52 14.61 -16.80
N LYS A 572 -10.83 15.66 -17.29
CA LYS A 572 -10.90 16.04 -18.70
C LYS A 572 -10.30 14.98 -19.63
N LEU A 573 -9.20 14.34 -19.21
CA LEU A 573 -8.60 13.24 -19.94
C LEU A 573 -9.56 12.04 -20.08
N ILE A 574 -10.22 11.66 -18.99
CA ILE A 574 -11.22 10.58 -18.98
C ILE A 574 -12.40 10.94 -19.90
N GLU A 575 -12.90 12.18 -19.83
CA GLU A 575 -13.98 12.65 -20.70
C GLU A 575 -13.61 12.51 -22.19
N LEU A 576 -12.40 12.94 -22.58
CA LEU A 576 -11.92 12.81 -23.96
C LEU A 576 -11.76 11.35 -24.38
N MET A 577 -11.31 10.48 -23.48
CA MET A 577 -11.20 9.04 -23.76
C MET A 577 -12.57 8.40 -23.97
N ASN A 578 -13.56 8.72 -23.13
CA ASN A 578 -14.94 8.24 -23.29
C ASN A 578 -15.56 8.75 -24.59
N GLN A 579 -15.33 10.02 -24.95
CA GLN A 579 -15.75 10.58 -26.24
C GLN A 579 -15.09 9.86 -27.41
N LYS A 580 -13.79 9.54 -27.31
CA LYS A 580 -13.08 8.76 -28.33
C LYS A 580 -13.65 7.35 -28.46
N GLU A 581 -13.96 6.69 -27.36
CA GLU A 581 -14.54 5.35 -27.33
C GLU A 581 -15.91 5.34 -28.02
N ALA A 582 -16.81 6.26 -27.65
CA ALA A 582 -18.11 6.38 -28.31
C ALA A 582 -18.01 6.62 -29.83
N VAL A 583 -17.10 7.49 -30.27
CA VAL A 583 -16.81 7.71 -31.71
C VAL A 583 -16.24 6.45 -32.36
N GLY A 584 -15.33 5.77 -31.67
CA GLY A 584 -14.70 4.52 -32.11
C GLY A 584 -15.70 3.39 -32.27
N ASP A 585 -16.69 3.28 -31.38
CA ASP A 585 -17.75 2.27 -31.45
C ASP A 585 -18.60 2.46 -32.70
N VAL A 586 -19.05 3.69 -32.98
CA VAL A 586 -19.77 4.00 -34.21
C VAL A 586 -18.91 3.66 -35.43
N PHE A 587 -17.64 4.07 -35.44
CA PHE A 587 -16.71 3.75 -36.53
C PHE A 587 -16.57 2.24 -36.75
N ASN A 588 -16.45 1.46 -35.67
CA ASN A 588 -16.34 0.01 -35.73
C ASN A 588 -17.62 -0.65 -36.25
N GLN A 589 -18.81 -0.16 -35.87
CA GLN A 589 -20.07 -0.66 -36.39
C GLN A 589 -20.21 -0.39 -37.90
N LEU A 590 -19.89 0.82 -38.36
CA LEU A 590 -19.91 1.16 -39.80
C LEU A 590 -18.88 0.35 -40.59
N ARG A 591 -17.67 0.17 -40.04
CA ARG A 591 -16.63 -0.68 -40.66
C ARG A 591 -17.09 -2.12 -40.84
N LEU A 592 -17.74 -2.69 -39.81
CA LEU A 592 -18.28 -4.04 -39.88
C LEU A 592 -19.44 -4.13 -40.89
N ALA A 593 -20.29 -3.11 -40.98
CA ALA A 593 -21.35 -3.05 -41.98
C ALA A 593 -20.79 -3.04 -43.41
N LEU A 594 -19.76 -2.24 -43.68
CA LEU A 594 -19.06 -2.23 -44.97
C LEU A 594 -18.48 -3.61 -45.30
N GLN A 595 -17.78 -4.23 -44.33
CA GLN A 595 -17.22 -5.57 -44.51
C GLN A 595 -18.29 -6.62 -44.83
N ARG A 596 -19.47 -6.55 -44.18
CA ARG A 596 -20.59 -7.47 -44.42
C ARG A 596 -21.18 -7.24 -45.81
N ARG A 597 -21.37 -5.98 -46.21
CA ARG A 597 -21.87 -5.60 -47.54
C ARG A 597 -20.95 -6.11 -48.65
N THR A 598 -19.63 -5.92 -48.53
CA THR A 598 -18.65 -6.47 -49.49
C THR A 598 -18.72 -8.01 -49.58
N ALA A 599 -19.09 -8.67 -48.49
CA ALA A 599 -19.26 -10.12 -48.43
C ALA A 599 -20.70 -10.59 -48.78
N GLY A 600 -21.59 -9.71 -49.24
CA GLY A 600 -22.97 -10.04 -49.60
C GLY A 600 -23.89 -10.38 -48.42
N ARG A 601 -23.59 -9.86 -47.22
CA ARG A 601 -24.36 -10.09 -45.97
C ARG A 601 -25.01 -8.79 -45.47
N PRO A 602 -26.17 -8.85 -44.80
CA PRO A 602 -26.81 -7.67 -44.21
C PRO A 602 -25.98 -7.10 -43.05
N ALA A 603 -26.17 -5.80 -42.75
CA ALA A 603 -25.50 -5.14 -41.63
C ALA A 603 -26.10 -5.58 -40.28
N GLN A 604 -25.75 -4.88 -39.20
CA GLN A 604 -26.20 -5.17 -37.84
C GLN A 604 -27.67 -4.78 -37.65
N THR A 605 -28.12 -3.73 -38.33
CA THR A 605 -29.50 -3.25 -38.33
C THR A 605 -29.98 -2.98 -39.75
N ASP A 606 -31.30 -2.87 -39.93
CA ASP A 606 -31.90 -2.61 -41.24
C ASP A 606 -31.59 -1.18 -41.72
N GLU A 607 -31.51 -0.20 -40.82
CA GLU A 607 -31.16 1.18 -41.14
C GLU A 607 -29.77 1.26 -41.78
N ILE A 608 -28.79 0.58 -41.18
CA ILE A 608 -27.41 0.55 -41.71
C ILE A 608 -27.34 -0.27 -43.00
N THR A 609 -28.14 -1.33 -43.11
CA THR A 609 -28.21 -2.16 -44.32
C THR A 609 -28.66 -1.32 -45.52
N ASN A 610 -29.62 -0.43 -45.32
CA ASN A 610 -30.21 0.44 -46.34
C ASN A 610 -29.44 1.75 -46.58
N MET A 611 -28.44 2.07 -45.75
CA MET A 611 -27.63 3.28 -45.89
C MET A 611 -26.78 3.27 -47.18
N ASP A 612 -26.67 4.40 -47.86
CA ASP A 612 -25.87 4.51 -49.08
C ASP A 612 -24.37 4.24 -48.81
N GLU A 613 -23.68 3.58 -49.73
CA GLU A 613 -22.26 3.21 -49.56
C GLU A 613 -21.34 4.43 -49.49
N ARG A 614 -21.67 5.50 -50.23
CA ARG A 614 -20.91 6.74 -50.19
C ARG A 614 -21.13 7.44 -48.84
N GLU A 615 -22.37 7.53 -48.38
CA GLU A 615 -22.70 8.08 -47.05
C GLU A 615 -21.95 7.34 -45.94
N LEU A 616 -21.95 6.00 -45.98
CA LEU A 616 -21.26 5.17 -45.02
C LEU A 616 -19.74 5.44 -45.01
N THR A 617 -19.12 5.54 -46.20
CA THR A 617 -17.69 5.81 -46.35
C THR A 617 -17.33 7.23 -45.89
N GLU A 618 -18.14 8.24 -46.23
CA GLU A 618 -17.96 9.62 -45.80
C GLU A 618 -18.06 9.76 -44.27
N ASN A 619 -19.03 9.09 -43.64
CA ASN A 619 -19.17 9.07 -42.18
C ASN A 619 -17.97 8.39 -41.51
N MET A 620 -17.49 7.26 -42.03
CA MET A 620 -16.27 6.61 -41.54
C MET A 620 -15.04 7.52 -41.63
N GLN A 621 -14.87 8.25 -42.74
CA GLN A 621 -13.76 9.21 -42.90
C GLN A 621 -13.84 10.35 -41.87
N LYS A 622 -15.02 10.93 -41.65
CA LYS A 622 -15.24 11.99 -40.65
C LYS A 622 -14.90 11.49 -39.24
N LEU A 623 -15.39 10.32 -38.86
CA LEU A 623 -15.12 9.71 -37.55
C LEU A 623 -13.62 9.41 -37.38
N PHE A 624 -12.95 8.88 -38.40
CA PHE A 624 -11.51 8.61 -38.35
C PHE A 624 -10.68 9.88 -38.13
N VAL A 625 -11.02 10.97 -38.84
CA VAL A 625 -10.36 12.28 -38.66
C VAL A 625 -10.62 12.82 -37.25
N LEU A 626 -11.85 12.69 -36.74
CA LEU A 626 -12.19 13.11 -35.38
C LEU A 626 -11.38 12.32 -34.33
N MET A 627 -11.35 10.99 -34.43
CA MET A 627 -10.54 10.14 -33.54
C MET A 627 -9.06 10.55 -33.56
N SER A 628 -8.50 10.79 -34.74
CA SER A 628 -7.11 11.21 -34.89
C SER A 628 -6.82 12.56 -34.21
N ARG A 629 -7.75 13.52 -34.30
CA ARG A 629 -7.64 14.82 -33.61
C ARG A 629 -7.76 14.69 -32.10
N VAL A 630 -8.67 13.84 -31.63
CA VAL A 630 -8.82 13.56 -30.19
C VAL A 630 -7.55 12.88 -29.66
N ASP A 631 -6.95 11.96 -30.42
CA ASP A 631 -5.69 11.32 -30.06
C ASP A 631 -4.51 12.29 -29.94
N GLN A 632 -4.43 13.29 -30.82
CA GLN A 632 -3.43 14.36 -30.73
C GLN A 632 -3.55 15.17 -29.43
N LYS A 633 -4.74 15.21 -28.82
CA LYS A 633 -4.98 15.87 -27.53
C LYS A 633 -4.77 14.92 -26.34
N ILE A 634 -5.22 13.67 -26.45
CA ILE A 634 -5.11 12.66 -25.38
C ILE A 634 -3.64 12.31 -25.11
N ALA A 635 -2.82 12.11 -26.15
CA ALA A 635 -1.43 11.67 -25.98
C ALA A 635 -0.59 12.58 -25.04
N PRO A 636 -0.48 13.91 -25.26
CA PRO A 636 0.26 14.78 -24.35
C PRO A 636 -0.38 14.87 -22.96
N MET A 637 -1.72 14.75 -22.86
CA MET A 637 -2.40 14.74 -21.56
C MET A 637 -2.10 13.47 -20.75
N LEU A 638 -1.93 12.32 -21.41
CA LEU A 638 -1.49 11.07 -20.77
C LEU A 638 -0.04 11.17 -20.28
N ASP A 639 0.85 11.77 -21.07
CA ASP A 639 2.24 11.96 -20.67
C ASP A 639 2.36 12.86 -19.44
N ALA A 640 1.55 13.94 -19.40
CA ALA A 640 1.48 14.88 -18.29
C ALA A 640 0.75 14.34 -17.03
N ASP A 641 0.03 13.22 -17.13
CA ASP A 641 -0.64 12.62 -15.97
C ASP A 641 0.39 12.16 -14.93
N GLY A 642 0.33 12.75 -13.74
CA GLY A 642 1.23 12.44 -12.63
C GLY A 642 2.47 13.32 -12.52
N GLU A 643 2.65 14.32 -13.38
CA GLU A 643 3.77 15.28 -13.29
C GLU A 643 3.78 16.06 -11.97
N TYR A 644 2.61 16.31 -11.37
CA TYR A 644 2.49 16.92 -10.04
C TYR A 644 3.16 16.11 -8.92
N PHE A 645 3.38 14.80 -9.12
CA PHE A 645 4.14 13.97 -8.20
C PHE A 645 5.61 13.88 -8.61
N ASN A 646 5.87 13.45 -9.84
CA ASN A 646 7.22 13.37 -10.41
C ASN A 646 7.13 13.44 -11.93
N GLN A 647 7.89 14.35 -12.54
CA GLN A 647 7.83 14.63 -13.98
C GLN A 647 8.23 13.43 -14.85
N ARG A 648 9.19 12.60 -14.38
CA ARG A 648 9.74 11.49 -15.16
C ARG A 648 8.87 10.25 -15.05
N TRP A 649 8.46 9.94 -13.82
CA TRP A 649 7.85 8.65 -13.50
C TRP A 649 6.34 8.70 -13.30
N GLY A 650 5.74 9.88 -13.11
CA GLY A 650 4.35 10.01 -12.72
C GLY A 650 4.08 9.43 -11.32
N TYR A 651 2.80 9.25 -10.98
CA TYR A 651 2.34 8.78 -9.66
C TYR A 651 3.00 7.49 -9.17
N LEU A 652 3.36 7.42 -7.89
CA LEU A 652 3.94 6.24 -7.25
C LEU A 652 3.06 4.98 -7.40
N SER A 653 1.76 5.15 -7.19
CA SER A 653 0.78 4.07 -7.10
C SER A 653 0.27 3.56 -8.46
N ARG A 654 0.60 4.26 -9.55
CA ARG A 654 0.05 3.98 -10.90
C ARG A 654 1.14 3.77 -11.94
N ALA A 655 0.83 2.97 -12.94
CA ALA A 655 1.66 2.78 -14.12
C ALA A 655 0.75 2.86 -15.37
N GLY A 656 0.57 4.08 -15.87
CA GLY A 656 -0.47 4.43 -16.82
C GLY A 656 -1.72 4.96 -16.11
N LEU A 657 -2.81 5.14 -16.88
CA LEU A 657 -4.01 5.79 -16.36
C LEU A 657 -4.77 4.87 -15.39
N TRP A 658 -5.13 3.67 -15.83
CA TRP A 658 -6.02 2.77 -15.09
C TRP A 658 -5.31 1.70 -14.27
N ASP A 659 -4.05 1.42 -14.60
CA ASP A 659 -3.32 0.32 -13.97
C ASP A 659 -2.53 0.77 -12.73
N LYS A 660 -2.55 -0.13 -11.75
CA LYS A 660 -1.72 -0.05 -10.56
C LYS A 660 -0.26 -0.28 -10.93
N SER A 661 0.65 0.44 -10.28
CA SER A 661 2.08 0.18 -10.42
C SER A 661 2.46 -1.18 -9.84
N HIS A 662 3.62 -1.69 -10.25
CA HIS A 662 4.19 -2.89 -9.68
C HIS A 662 4.38 -2.76 -8.16
N LEU A 663 4.74 -1.56 -7.67
CA LEU A 663 4.81 -1.25 -6.24
C LEU A 663 3.47 -1.44 -5.55
N THR A 664 2.39 -0.85 -6.05
CA THR A 664 1.04 -1.01 -5.46
C THR A 664 0.64 -2.48 -5.39
N ARG A 665 0.97 -3.28 -6.41
CA ARG A 665 0.76 -4.74 -6.35
C ARG A 665 1.53 -5.37 -5.18
N GLN A 666 2.78 -4.98 -4.94
CA GLN A 666 3.54 -5.52 -3.80
C GLN A 666 2.95 -5.07 -2.46
N ILE A 667 2.50 -3.82 -2.35
CA ILE A 667 1.80 -3.30 -1.15
C ILE A 667 0.55 -4.14 -0.89
N GLU A 668 -0.34 -4.28 -1.87
CA GLU A 668 -1.58 -5.07 -1.73
C GLU A 668 -1.30 -6.53 -1.41
N LYS A 669 -0.23 -7.11 -1.98
CA LYS A 669 0.15 -8.49 -1.73
C LYS A 669 0.62 -8.71 -0.29
N TYR A 670 1.42 -7.82 0.28
CA TYR A 670 2.11 -8.09 1.54
C TYR A 670 1.60 -7.30 2.73
N ALA A 671 1.22 -6.04 2.56
CA ALA A 671 0.71 -5.18 3.63
C ALA A 671 -0.77 -5.46 3.89
N ASP A 672 -1.18 -5.59 5.16
CA ASP A 672 -2.61 -5.62 5.50
C ASP A 672 -3.16 -4.18 5.50
N ILE A 673 -2.41 -3.27 6.11
CA ILE A 673 -2.65 -1.84 6.07
C ILE A 673 -1.38 -1.10 5.63
N TYR A 674 -1.51 0.11 5.11
CA TYR A 674 -0.39 0.97 4.77
C TYR A 674 -0.74 2.43 5.04
N THR A 675 0.27 3.24 5.36
CA THR A 675 0.08 4.64 5.75
C THR A 675 1.36 5.43 5.55
N SER A 676 1.29 6.77 5.62
CA SER A 676 2.47 7.61 5.42
C SER A 676 3.42 7.63 6.62
N ARG A 677 2.90 7.54 7.85
CA ARG A 677 3.68 7.60 9.11
C ARG A 677 2.99 6.81 10.20
N VAL A 678 3.77 6.36 11.20
CA VAL A 678 3.23 5.70 12.39
C VAL A 678 2.35 6.63 13.23
N SER A 679 2.64 7.94 13.26
CA SER A 679 1.80 8.94 13.93
C SER A 679 0.36 8.99 13.42
N ASN A 680 0.06 8.46 12.24
CA ASN A 680 -1.32 8.35 11.76
C ASN A 680 -2.19 7.42 12.62
N PHE A 681 -1.60 6.52 13.41
CA PHE A 681 -2.35 5.72 14.39
C PHE A 681 -3.00 6.58 15.48
N LEU A 682 -2.46 7.76 15.81
CA LEU A 682 -3.05 8.71 16.77
C LEU A 682 -4.47 9.15 16.38
N ARG A 683 -4.80 9.05 15.09
CA ARG A 683 -6.10 9.45 14.53
C ARG A 683 -7.16 8.35 14.69
N TYR A 684 -6.78 7.18 15.19
CA TYR A 684 -7.67 6.04 15.34
C TYR A 684 -7.55 5.51 16.77
N SER A 685 -8.63 4.94 17.28
CA SER A 685 -8.54 4.20 18.54
C SER A 685 -7.52 3.05 18.41
N PRO A 686 -6.73 2.74 19.45
CA PRO A 686 -5.92 1.51 19.50
C PRO A 686 -6.74 0.20 19.37
N PHE A 687 -8.06 0.29 19.30
CA PHE A 687 -9.00 -0.82 19.09
C PHE A 687 -9.70 -0.77 17.72
N MET A 688 -9.29 0.13 16.82
CA MET A 688 -9.91 0.35 15.52
C MET A 688 -10.05 -0.93 14.68
N TYR A 689 -11.19 -1.05 14.01
CA TYR A 689 -11.44 -2.08 13.01
C TYR A 689 -11.32 -1.50 11.60
N PHE A 690 -10.24 -1.86 10.91
CA PHE A 690 -9.96 -1.46 9.55
C PHE A 690 -10.64 -2.42 8.57
N ARG A 691 -11.54 -1.92 7.74
CA ARG A 691 -12.22 -2.70 6.68
C ARG A 691 -11.50 -2.52 5.35
N SER A 692 -11.29 -3.61 4.62
CA SER A 692 -10.85 -3.52 3.23
C SER A 692 -11.92 -2.81 2.39
N GLN A 693 -11.49 -1.92 1.50
CA GLN A 693 -12.39 -1.28 0.54
C GLN A 693 -12.94 -2.30 -0.46
N SER A 694 -14.14 -2.04 -1.01
CA SER A 694 -14.69 -2.83 -2.10
C SER A 694 -13.73 -2.81 -3.30
N GLN A 695 -13.51 -3.98 -3.88
CA GLN A 695 -12.74 -4.11 -5.12
C GLN A 695 -13.74 -4.32 -6.24
N SER A 696 -13.76 -3.40 -7.20
CA SER A 696 -14.55 -3.57 -8.42
C SER A 696 -13.84 -4.56 -9.34
N LEU A 697 -14.57 -5.59 -9.76
CA LEU A 697 -14.22 -6.50 -10.83
C LEU A 697 -14.72 -5.94 -12.16
N ALA A 698 -14.07 -6.34 -13.26
CA ALA A 698 -14.41 -5.82 -14.59
C ALA A 698 -15.87 -6.08 -15.01
N HIS A 699 -16.56 -7.03 -14.39
CA HIS A 699 -17.97 -7.34 -14.67
C HIS A 699 -18.97 -6.67 -13.70
N ASP A 700 -18.49 -5.85 -12.75
CA ASP A 700 -19.37 -5.16 -11.79
C ASP A 700 -20.02 -3.90 -12.38
N ILE A 701 -19.48 -3.38 -13.49
CA ILE A 701 -19.73 -2.01 -14.01
C ILE A 701 -21.21 -1.78 -14.43
N ASP A 702 -21.97 -2.83 -14.71
CA ASP A 702 -23.35 -2.73 -15.24
C ASP A 702 -24.42 -3.36 -14.33
N ILE A 703 -24.07 -3.85 -13.14
CA ILE A 703 -25.05 -4.51 -12.25
C ILE A 703 -25.89 -3.46 -11.51
N GLU A 704 -25.27 -2.37 -11.05
CA GLU A 704 -25.93 -1.34 -10.24
C GLU A 704 -26.95 -0.47 -11.02
N SER A 705 -26.88 -0.44 -12.36
CA SER A 705 -27.81 0.33 -13.20
C SER A 705 -29.06 -0.44 -13.60
N SER A 706 -29.08 -1.76 -13.46
CA SER A 706 -30.17 -2.62 -13.94
C SER A 706 -31.30 -2.86 -12.93
N ASP A 707 -31.06 -2.62 -11.65
CA ASP A 707 -32.02 -2.89 -10.56
C ASP A 707 -32.69 -1.63 -9.98
N ALA A 708 -32.38 -0.43 -10.51
CA ALA A 708 -32.89 0.85 -10.00
C ALA A 708 -34.27 1.29 -10.54
N GLU A 709 -35.09 0.35 -11.05
CA GLU A 709 -36.51 0.61 -11.37
C GLU A 709 -37.50 0.08 -10.31
N GLY A 710 -37.03 -0.39 -9.14
CA GLY A 710 -37.95 -0.82 -8.08
C GLY A 710 -37.32 -1.03 -6.72
N ASP A 711 -37.04 0.07 -6.01
CA ASP A 711 -37.25 0.25 -4.56
C ASP A 711 -36.42 1.45 -4.07
N GLU A 712 -37.09 2.48 -3.56
CA GLU A 712 -36.44 3.61 -2.91
C GLU A 712 -35.86 3.19 -1.55
N LEU A 713 -34.54 2.98 -1.49
CA LEU A 713 -33.75 3.03 -0.26
C LEU A 713 -32.76 4.20 -0.34
N PRO A 714 -32.50 4.92 0.77
CA PRO A 714 -31.72 6.14 0.73
C PRO A 714 -30.23 5.84 0.53
N ALA A 715 -29.68 6.35 -0.56
CA ALA A 715 -28.27 6.32 -0.87
C ALA A 715 -27.43 6.95 0.25
N MET A 716 -26.60 6.12 0.91
CA MET A 716 -25.48 6.63 1.70
C MET A 716 -24.41 7.16 0.75
N SER A 717 -24.15 8.46 0.87
CA SER A 717 -23.28 9.26 0.02
C SER A 717 -21.88 8.66 -0.17
N HIS A 718 -21.61 8.21 -1.39
CA HIS A 718 -20.26 8.25 -1.96
C HIS A 718 -20.11 9.58 -2.70
N GLY A 719 -19.15 10.38 -2.26
CA GLY A 719 -18.83 11.66 -2.85
C GLY A 719 -18.27 11.49 -4.27
N SER A 720 -19.13 11.72 -5.25
CA SER A 720 -18.75 12.14 -6.60
C SER A 720 -19.92 12.93 -7.19
N ASN A 721 -19.64 14.19 -7.53
CA ASN A 721 -20.59 15.17 -8.06
C ASN A 721 -21.41 14.62 -9.24
N SER A 722 -22.71 14.43 -9.02
CA SER A 722 -23.69 14.25 -10.09
C SER A 722 -24.83 15.29 -10.05
N ARG A 723 -24.85 16.20 -9.07
CA ARG A 723 -25.93 17.19 -8.90
C ARG A 723 -25.60 18.63 -9.35
N GLU A 724 -24.78 18.79 -10.38
CA GLU A 724 -24.47 20.12 -10.94
C GLU A 724 -24.62 20.21 -12.47
N LEU A 725 -25.33 19.26 -13.10
CA LEU A 725 -25.53 19.20 -14.55
C LEU A 725 -26.94 19.57 -15.04
N GLU A 726 -27.90 19.83 -14.15
CA GLU A 726 -29.29 20.15 -14.54
C GLU A 726 -29.67 21.63 -14.41
N ARG A 727 -28.71 22.56 -14.30
CA ARG A 727 -29.00 24.02 -14.28
C ARG A 727 -28.38 24.86 -15.40
N LEU A 728 -27.90 24.23 -16.47
CA LEU A 728 -27.23 24.96 -17.57
C LEU A 728 -27.81 24.70 -18.98
N VAL A 729 -29.04 24.19 -19.09
CA VAL A 729 -29.67 23.90 -20.40
C VAL A 729 -30.85 24.84 -20.76
N GLU A 730 -31.24 25.79 -19.91
CA GLU A 730 -32.37 26.71 -20.22
C GLU A 730 -32.01 28.19 -20.42
N SER A 731 -30.75 28.53 -20.71
CA SER A 731 -30.40 29.94 -21.00
C SER A 731 -29.42 30.12 -22.15
N SER A 732 -29.81 29.72 -23.36
CA SER A 732 -29.19 30.29 -24.58
C SER A 732 -30.09 30.09 -25.82
N GLU A 733 -31.24 30.75 -25.86
CA GLU A 733 -31.87 31.12 -27.12
C GLU A 733 -31.85 32.64 -27.29
N SER A 734 -31.57 33.07 -28.52
CA SER A 734 -31.60 34.44 -29.07
C SER A 734 -30.35 35.33 -28.92
N ILE A 735 -29.38 35.15 -29.84
CA ILE A 735 -28.62 36.31 -30.36
C ILE A 735 -28.43 36.15 -31.88
N THR A 736 -29.17 36.95 -32.65
CA THR A 736 -28.97 37.20 -34.09
C THR A 736 -27.68 37.98 -34.36
N PRO A 737 -27.02 37.81 -35.53
CA PRO A 737 -25.74 38.43 -35.81
C PRO A 737 -25.89 39.88 -36.31
N ARG A 738 -25.12 40.82 -35.77
CA ARG A 738 -24.88 42.13 -36.39
C ARG A 738 -23.44 42.24 -36.87
N ARG A 739 -23.31 42.48 -38.17
CA ARG A 739 -22.11 42.96 -38.87
C ARG A 739 -21.54 44.22 -38.21
N ARG A 740 -20.26 44.21 -37.85
CA ARG A 740 -19.18 44.94 -38.53
C ARG A 740 -17.83 44.56 -37.95
#